data_AF-A0A6P0PYC5-F1
#
_entry.id   AF-A0A6P0PYC5-F1
#
_cell.length_a   1.000
_cell.length_b   1.000
_cell.length_c   1.000
_cell.angle_alpha   90.00
_cell.angle_beta   90.00
_cell.angle_gamma   90.00
#
_symmetry.space_group_name_H-M   'P 1'
#
loop_
_entity.id
_entity.type
_entity.pdbx_description
1 polymer ?
#
loop_
_entity_poly.entity_id
_entity_poly.type
_entity_poly.pdbx_seq_one_letter_code
_entity_poly.pdbx_strand_id
1 'polypeptide(L)'
;MLRNGTVLARKDESNSFKLTDPPGAEKGLILATNLPVYIKADPNVIAGSKIQSGFNLHQTPGGKLVEEFKDRLLQNDEWDDGENGNFYGRDTLEENFACRKEDDRLPNCNSGDLWRPAVVIADSVTLLSNNFEFGYRSDGDYDLRGIPMGSNLDPDDDLIDPVNEANFNNADLNGNGVRGDTQVLESQIVIGYDVNGDGDLTDTFNEPDINFNPDTNQGFDLNGDGDTTDISVPESEIHVAVGLKLNGIFDNNFVTSANWWDVDGTPGIDTPDANGNPQPSTLQNPNGRTVNSSYLSNFVTPIQRRVEFPEYVMEICRKVPVSACRPEDWVVSAQGVNPPQRASDLVGNNVNLLFSGTTAKPAIEPKDRRYPRRIAFKRDTGNKLELDSDNLPTPLGINGTDGTVDNSGTVAEYPYNTFNPTNRPRLQPHALWYRTTRDPLDFTNTALSFGTDRPLFFPRPLNPTTEQPMLVPVLQVHSLTAEPGRRNNGLPIREGECVEIQEGWTQRANPNQNPDGETFNLVIASGDSPPSPTENNGGVANFVRYLENWRQPGGSCRETDGIPARISGSLIQFKRSAYDTAPFWHGSQNAPNEIVPSRFGYQIDDDDRGNGSFMPYAAASGRLPYYMAPKRRYGFDVALLTQLPDLFSGLFTTPSAGDPDEFFREVSRDDSWVETLLCAKDDKGNLAVNGRYCRK
;
A
#
# COMPACT_ATOMS: atom_id res chain seq x y z
N MET A 1 -14.85 -4.44 5.85
CA MET A 1 -15.06 -4.61 4.39
C MET A 1 -16.40 -5.31 4.13
N LEU A 2 -17.16 -4.88 3.12
CA LEU A 2 -18.37 -5.53 2.60
C LEU A 2 -18.09 -6.13 1.22
N ARG A 3 -18.51 -7.39 1.01
CA ARG A 3 -18.42 -8.19 -0.23
C ARG A 3 -19.47 -9.29 -0.23
N ASN A 4 -19.57 -10.04 -1.32
CA ASN A 4 -20.64 -10.98 -1.61
C ASN A 4 -22.03 -10.35 -1.39
N GLY A 5 -22.15 -9.08 -1.77
CA GLY A 5 -23.28 -8.23 -1.47
C GLY A 5 -24.28 -8.09 -2.60
N THR A 6 -24.18 -8.85 -3.70
CA THR A 6 -25.14 -8.76 -4.83
C THR A 6 -26.59 -8.91 -4.38
N VAL A 7 -26.85 -9.80 -3.41
CA VAL A 7 -28.15 -10.06 -2.79
C VAL A 7 -28.02 -9.94 -1.27
N LEU A 8 -28.91 -9.16 -0.64
CA LEU A 8 -29.00 -9.05 0.83
C LEU A 8 -30.26 -9.71 1.41
N ALA A 9 -31.06 -10.40 0.59
CA ALA A 9 -32.23 -11.16 1.04
C ALA A 9 -31.83 -12.40 1.87
N ARG A 10 -32.66 -12.78 2.85
CA ARG A 10 -32.46 -13.92 3.75
C ARG A 10 -32.82 -15.24 3.08
N LYS A 11 -32.01 -16.28 3.36
CA LYS A 11 -32.26 -17.72 3.11
C LYS A 11 -32.53 -18.04 1.64
N ASP A 12 -31.71 -18.89 1.02
CA ASP A 12 -31.90 -19.43 -0.34
C ASP A 12 -32.37 -18.43 -1.43
N GLU A 13 -32.07 -17.14 -1.25
CA GLU A 13 -32.57 -16.03 -2.07
C GLU A 13 -34.10 -16.02 -2.19
N SER A 14 -34.78 -16.46 -1.13
CA SER A 14 -36.23 -16.58 -1.07
C SER A 14 -36.88 -15.20 -1.04
N ASN A 15 -37.68 -14.91 -2.07
CA ASN A 15 -38.33 -13.61 -2.24
C ASN A 15 -39.77 -13.52 -1.66
N SER A 16 -40.16 -14.35 -0.71
CA SER A 16 -41.53 -14.31 -0.16
C SER A 16 -41.65 -13.31 0.98
N PHE A 17 -42.68 -12.46 0.92
CA PHE A 17 -43.05 -11.55 2.01
C PHE A 17 -43.40 -12.28 3.31
N LYS A 18 -43.92 -13.51 3.21
CA LYS A 18 -44.40 -14.34 4.32
C LYS A 18 -43.31 -15.23 4.93
N LEU A 19 -42.06 -15.07 4.49
CA LEU A 19 -40.91 -15.84 4.98
C LEU A 19 -40.57 -15.56 6.46
N THR A 20 -40.81 -14.35 6.94
CA THR A 20 -40.54 -13.97 8.34
C THR A 20 -41.81 -13.94 9.18
N ASP A 21 -41.64 -14.11 10.50
CA ASP A 21 -42.69 -13.88 11.48
C ASP A 21 -42.31 -12.67 12.37
N PRO A 22 -43.10 -11.58 12.37
CA PRO A 22 -44.27 -11.35 11.53
C PRO A 22 -43.93 -11.20 10.02
N PRO A 23 -44.89 -11.41 9.11
CA PRO A 23 -44.72 -11.18 7.68
C PRO A 23 -44.14 -9.79 7.41
N GLY A 24 -43.18 -9.70 6.51
CA GLY A 24 -42.50 -8.44 6.18
C GLY A 24 -41.37 -8.03 7.13
N ALA A 25 -41.17 -8.71 8.27
CA ALA A 25 -40.13 -8.37 9.26
C ALA A 25 -38.67 -8.50 8.80
N GLU A 26 -38.41 -9.12 7.64
CA GLU A 26 -37.06 -9.19 7.06
C GLU A 26 -36.42 -7.79 6.95
N LYS A 27 -35.25 -7.65 7.59
CA LYS A 27 -34.47 -6.42 7.66
C LYS A 27 -33.34 -6.44 6.63
N GLY A 28 -32.97 -5.26 6.16
CA GLY A 28 -31.76 -5.06 5.39
C GLY A 28 -30.51 -4.95 6.26
N LEU A 29 -29.45 -4.34 5.73
CA LEU A 29 -28.15 -4.18 6.38
C LEU A 29 -28.02 -2.76 6.97
N ILE A 30 -27.58 -2.67 8.22
CA ILE A 30 -26.99 -1.44 8.78
C ILE A 30 -25.62 -1.81 9.33
N LEU A 31 -24.56 -1.22 8.78
CA LEU A 31 -23.22 -1.28 9.33
C LEU A 31 -22.89 0.06 9.95
N ALA A 32 -22.52 0.09 11.23
CA ALA A 32 -22.05 1.28 11.92
C ALA A 32 -20.65 1.04 12.47
N THR A 33 -19.70 1.89 12.10
CA THR A 33 -18.31 1.83 12.56
C THR A 33 -17.69 3.23 12.56
N ASN A 34 -16.71 3.43 13.44
CA ASN A 34 -15.84 4.61 13.45
C ASN A 34 -14.58 4.42 12.58
N LEU A 35 -14.46 3.30 11.87
CA LEU A 35 -13.37 2.98 10.95
C LEU A 35 -13.77 3.18 9.48
N PRO A 36 -12.81 3.23 8.54
CA PRO A 36 -13.09 3.18 7.10
C PRO A 36 -13.81 1.88 6.69
N VAL A 37 -14.70 1.98 5.70
CA VAL A 37 -15.38 0.83 5.10
C VAL A 37 -15.08 0.74 3.61
N TYR A 38 -14.58 -0.42 3.20
CA TYR A 38 -14.42 -0.83 1.80
C TYR A 38 -15.63 -1.66 1.37
N ILE A 39 -16.24 -1.32 0.24
CA ILE A 39 -17.38 -2.03 -0.35
C ILE A 39 -16.96 -2.49 -1.75
N LYS A 40 -16.88 -3.80 -1.93
CA LYS A 40 -16.54 -4.41 -3.22
C LYS A 40 -17.83 -4.80 -3.95
N ALA A 41 -17.90 -4.47 -5.23
CA ALA A 41 -18.91 -5.01 -6.13
C ALA A 41 -18.70 -6.52 -6.32
N ASP A 42 -19.77 -7.26 -6.56
CA ASP A 42 -19.68 -8.69 -6.81
C ASP A 42 -20.37 -9.07 -8.13
N PRO A 43 -19.92 -10.15 -8.79
CA PRO A 43 -20.57 -10.65 -10.01
C PRO A 43 -22.04 -10.99 -9.76
N ASN A 44 -22.91 -10.47 -10.61
CA ASN A 44 -24.31 -10.86 -10.71
C ASN A 44 -24.46 -11.94 -11.79
N VAL A 45 -24.80 -13.17 -11.38
CA VAL A 45 -24.95 -14.31 -12.29
C VAL A 45 -26.37 -14.32 -12.85
N ILE A 46 -26.51 -13.84 -14.09
CA ILE A 46 -27.77 -13.89 -14.84
C ILE A 46 -27.79 -15.19 -15.65
N ALA A 47 -28.91 -15.92 -15.63
CA ALA A 47 -29.07 -17.12 -16.47
C ALA A 47 -29.01 -16.76 -17.97
N GLY A 48 -27.84 -16.95 -18.61
CA GLY A 48 -27.68 -17.02 -20.07
C GLY A 48 -27.03 -15.85 -20.82
N SER A 49 -26.58 -14.75 -20.20
CA SER A 49 -25.70 -13.74 -20.84
C SER A 49 -25.18 -12.67 -19.85
N LYS A 50 -24.20 -11.86 -20.29
CA LYS A 50 -23.44 -10.76 -19.64
C LYS A 50 -23.53 -10.66 -18.11
N ILE A 51 -22.39 -10.86 -17.45
CA ILE A 51 -22.20 -10.56 -16.02
C ILE A 51 -22.29 -9.05 -15.84
N GLN A 52 -23.34 -8.59 -15.14
CA GLN A 52 -23.34 -7.27 -14.49
C GLN A 52 -22.74 -7.45 -13.10
N SER A 53 -22.28 -6.39 -12.46
CA SER A 53 -21.78 -6.48 -11.08
C SER A 53 -22.11 -5.26 -10.27
N GLY A 54 -22.09 -5.45 -8.95
CA GLY A 54 -22.42 -4.40 -8.02
C GLY A 54 -22.68 -4.89 -6.61
N PHE A 55 -23.15 -3.98 -5.77
CA PHE A 55 -23.52 -4.21 -4.39
C PHE A 55 -25.00 -3.89 -4.19
N ASN A 56 -25.72 -4.83 -3.59
CA ASN A 56 -27.13 -4.78 -3.22
C ASN A 56 -28.02 -4.44 -4.42
N LEU A 57 -28.00 -5.29 -5.45
CA LEU A 57 -28.66 -4.99 -6.72
C LEU A 57 -30.18 -5.14 -6.62
N HIS A 58 -30.92 -4.26 -7.30
CA HIS A 58 -32.32 -4.51 -7.62
C HIS A 58 -32.39 -5.58 -8.70
N GLN A 59 -32.73 -6.80 -8.32
CA GLN A 59 -32.75 -7.93 -9.22
C GLN A 59 -33.83 -8.95 -8.85
N THR A 60 -34.37 -9.60 -9.87
CA THR A 60 -35.24 -10.77 -9.70
C THR A 60 -34.46 -11.96 -9.13
N PRO A 61 -35.13 -13.01 -8.61
CA PRO A 61 -34.47 -14.27 -8.23
C PRO A 61 -33.70 -14.97 -9.36
N GLY A 62 -33.90 -14.57 -10.62
CA GLY A 62 -33.14 -15.09 -11.77
C GLY A 62 -31.91 -14.25 -12.14
N GLY A 63 -31.52 -13.28 -11.31
CA GLY A 63 -30.37 -12.39 -11.53
C GLY A 63 -30.66 -11.18 -12.43
N LYS A 64 -31.79 -11.14 -13.13
CA LYS A 64 -32.13 -10.02 -14.02
C LYS A 64 -32.31 -8.73 -13.23
N LEU A 65 -31.56 -7.67 -13.57
CA LEU A 65 -31.71 -6.35 -12.97
C LEU A 65 -33.09 -5.74 -13.25
N VAL A 66 -33.58 -5.00 -12.27
CA VAL A 66 -34.87 -4.31 -12.25
C VAL A 66 -34.61 -2.84 -11.87
N GLU A 67 -35.31 -1.92 -12.51
CA GLU A 67 -35.33 -0.50 -12.15
C GLU A 67 -36.76 -0.08 -11.84
N GLU A 68 -36.96 1.10 -11.25
CA GLU A 68 -38.30 1.61 -10.91
C GLU A 68 -39.24 1.67 -12.14
N PHE A 69 -38.68 2.00 -13.29
CA PHE A 69 -39.41 2.09 -14.56
C PHE A 69 -38.94 1.02 -15.52
N LYS A 70 -39.86 0.49 -16.33
CA LYS A 70 -39.54 -0.51 -17.36
C LYS A 70 -39.35 0.08 -18.75
N ASP A 71 -39.62 1.37 -18.91
CA ASP A 71 -39.34 2.16 -20.10
C ASP A 71 -38.12 3.07 -19.86
N ARG A 72 -37.34 3.32 -20.94
CA ARG A 72 -36.16 4.21 -20.95
C ARG A 72 -35.24 4.00 -19.74
N LEU A 73 -34.76 2.76 -19.60
CA LEU A 73 -33.89 2.35 -18.49
C LEU A 73 -32.67 3.26 -18.34
N LEU A 74 -32.29 3.53 -17.10
CA LEU A 74 -31.15 4.35 -16.70
C LEU A 74 -29.85 3.55 -16.61
N GLN A 75 -29.88 2.24 -16.89
CA GLN A 75 -28.77 1.31 -16.64
C GLN A 75 -27.48 1.77 -17.32
N ASN A 76 -26.67 2.50 -16.56
CA ASN A 76 -25.37 3.04 -16.95
C ASN A 76 -25.39 3.85 -18.25
N ASP A 77 -26.50 4.53 -18.54
CA ASP A 77 -26.63 5.61 -19.54
C ASP A 77 -26.60 7.01 -18.91
N GLU A 78 -25.97 7.97 -19.60
CA GLU A 78 -25.91 9.34 -19.08
C GLU A 78 -27.32 9.87 -18.93
N TRP A 79 -27.57 10.62 -17.87
CA TRP A 79 -28.86 11.23 -17.67
C TRP A 79 -29.11 12.27 -18.74
N ASP A 80 -30.14 12.01 -19.53
CA ASP A 80 -30.75 12.98 -20.42
C ASP A 80 -32.01 13.49 -19.72
N ASP A 81 -31.94 14.75 -19.30
CA ASP A 81 -33.02 15.48 -18.63
C ASP A 81 -33.96 16.21 -19.62
N GLY A 82 -33.77 16.00 -20.93
CA GLY A 82 -34.68 16.50 -21.95
C GLY A 82 -36.09 15.91 -21.83
N GLU A 83 -37.05 16.56 -22.47
CA GLU A 83 -38.47 16.15 -22.50
C GLU A 83 -38.67 14.71 -23.03
N ASN A 84 -37.76 14.23 -23.89
CA ASN A 84 -37.71 12.86 -24.37
C ASN A 84 -36.53 12.04 -23.82
N GLY A 85 -35.85 12.57 -22.80
CA GLY A 85 -34.69 11.95 -22.18
C GLY A 85 -35.05 10.70 -21.37
N ASN A 86 -34.02 10.03 -20.86
CA ASN A 86 -34.15 8.80 -20.10
C ASN A 86 -34.49 9.03 -18.62
N PHE A 87 -34.39 10.26 -18.09
CA PHE A 87 -34.73 10.51 -16.69
C PHE A 87 -36.19 10.98 -16.50
N TYR A 88 -36.56 12.12 -17.09
CA TYR A 88 -37.91 12.71 -16.95
C TYR A 88 -38.94 12.16 -17.94
N GLY A 89 -38.50 11.44 -18.98
CA GLY A 89 -39.39 10.88 -19.99
C GLY A 89 -39.91 9.47 -19.68
N ARG A 90 -39.73 8.98 -18.44
CA ARG A 90 -40.16 7.66 -17.98
C ARG A 90 -41.53 7.74 -17.35
N ASP A 91 -42.46 6.91 -17.80
CA ASP A 91 -43.87 6.97 -17.37
C ASP A 91 -44.43 5.63 -16.87
N THR A 92 -43.74 4.52 -17.10
CA THR A 92 -44.28 3.18 -16.84
C THR A 92 -43.55 2.46 -15.72
N LEU A 93 -44.19 2.41 -14.54
CA LEU A 93 -43.66 1.72 -13.37
C LEU A 93 -43.48 0.22 -13.60
N GLU A 94 -42.41 -0.32 -13.02
CA GLU A 94 -42.14 -1.74 -12.90
C GLU A 94 -42.74 -2.28 -11.59
N GLU A 95 -43.79 -3.08 -11.72
CA GLU A 95 -44.57 -3.57 -10.58
C GLU A 95 -43.80 -4.55 -9.69
N ASN A 96 -42.66 -5.07 -10.15
CA ASN A 96 -41.79 -5.98 -9.40
C ASN A 96 -40.58 -5.28 -8.74
N PHE A 97 -40.48 -3.95 -8.85
CA PHE A 97 -39.38 -3.18 -8.25
C PHE A 97 -39.57 -2.97 -6.74
N ALA A 98 -38.51 -3.18 -5.97
CA ALA A 98 -38.43 -2.98 -4.52
C ALA A 98 -39.57 -3.62 -3.71
N CYS A 99 -40.09 -4.75 -4.18
CA CYS A 99 -41.24 -5.43 -3.60
C CYS A 99 -40.99 -6.94 -3.49
N ARG A 100 -41.76 -7.61 -2.62
CA ARG A 100 -41.64 -9.05 -2.37
C ARG A 100 -42.81 -9.79 -2.98
N LYS A 101 -42.57 -11.01 -3.45
CA LYS A 101 -43.64 -11.91 -3.86
C LYS A 101 -44.59 -12.14 -2.67
N GLU A 102 -45.89 -12.13 -2.93
CA GLU A 102 -46.95 -12.31 -1.92
C GLU A 102 -47.00 -11.18 -0.86
N ASP A 103 -46.48 -9.98 -1.18
CA ASP A 103 -46.72 -8.79 -0.35
C ASP A 103 -48.18 -8.32 -0.52
N ASP A 104 -49.01 -8.59 0.50
CA ASP A 104 -50.43 -8.26 0.48
C ASP A 104 -50.69 -6.73 0.38
N ARG A 105 -49.67 -5.88 0.56
CA ARG A 105 -49.74 -4.41 0.36
C ARG A 105 -49.53 -3.99 -1.10
N LEU A 106 -48.89 -4.83 -1.90
CA LEU A 106 -48.49 -4.56 -3.30
C LEU A 106 -49.00 -5.71 -4.20
N PRO A 107 -50.31 -5.77 -4.48
CA PRO A 107 -50.94 -6.94 -5.12
C PRO A 107 -50.47 -7.21 -6.56
N ASN A 108 -49.83 -6.24 -7.22
CA ASN A 108 -49.28 -6.40 -8.56
C ASN A 108 -47.82 -6.92 -8.56
N CYS A 109 -47.21 -7.08 -7.38
CA CYS A 109 -45.86 -7.63 -7.23
C CYS A 109 -45.89 -9.16 -7.33
N ASN A 110 -45.77 -9.67 -8.55
CA ASN A 110 -45.92 -11.10 -8.84
C ASN A 110 -44.63 -11.89 -8.60
N SER A 111 -43.49 -11.39 -9.09
CA SER A 111 -42.17 -11.99 -8.90
C SER A 111 -41.37 -11.30 -7.81
N GLY A 112 -41.49 -9.97 -7.72
CA GLY A 112 -40.71 -9.09 -6.83
C GLY A 112 -39.21 -9.10 -7.12
N ASP A 113 -38.46 -8.42 -6.24
CA ASP A 113 -37.00 -8.34 -6.27
C ASP A 113 -36.32 -8.73 -4.94
N LEU A 114 -35.04 -9.02 -5.02
CA LEU A 114 -34.21 -9.46 -3.90
C LEU A 114 -33.56 -8.31 -3.12
N TRP A 115 -33.82 -7.06 -3.50
CA TRP A 115 -33.20 -5.90 -2.89
C TRP A 115 -33.66 -5.67 -1.45
N ARG A 116 -32.75 -5.28 -0.56
CA ARG A 116 -33.07 -4.88 0.82
C ARG A 116 -32.32 -3.59 1.15
N PRO A 117 -32.84 -2.72 2.04
CA PRO A 117 -32.15 -1.48 2.37
C PRO A 117 -30.75 -1.77 2.94
N ALA A 118 -29.74 -1.01 2.50
CA ALA A 118 -28.38 -1.10 3.02
C ALA A 118 -27.91 0.29 3.45
N VAL A 119 -27.51 0.42 4.72
CA VAL A 119 -27.01 1.67 5.29
C VAL A 119 -25.60 1.41 5.83
N VAL A 120 -24.65 2.25 5.43
CA VAL A 120 -23.27 2.21 5.93
C VAL A 120 -22.97 3.54 6.61
N ILE A 121 -22.75 3.48 7.92
CA ILE A 121 -22.29 4.57 8.76
C ILE A 121 -20.82 4.29 9.09
N ALA A 122 -19.92 5.07 8.51
CA ALA A 122 -18.49 4.84 8.61
C ALA A 122 -17.71 6.14 8.79
N ASP A 123 -16.43 6.06 9.12
CA ASP A 123 -15.56 7.24 9.05
C ASP A 123 -15.40 7.73 7.61
N SER A 124 -15.17 6.81 6.69
CA SER A 124 -15.08 7.04 5.24
C SER A 124 -15.52 5.79 4.49
N VAL A 125 -15.93 5.94 3.22
CA VAL A 125 -16.36 4.82 2.37
C VAL A 125 -15.57 4.80 1.07
N THR A 126 -15.03 3.63 0.74
CA THR A 126 -14.34 3.35 -0.53
C THR A 126 -15.10 2.28 -1.31
N LEU A 127 -15.36 2.54 -2.60
CA LEU A 127 -15.97 1.57 -3.51
C LEU A 127 -14.91 0.91 -4.38
N LEU A 128 -15.04 -0.40 -4.57
CA LEU A 128 -14.10 -1.25 -5.31
C LEU A 128 -14.86 -2.06 -6.38
N SER A 129 -14.25 -2.23 -7.55
CA SER A 129 -14.77 -3.06 -8.65
C SER A 129 -14.83 -4.54 -8.29
N ASN A 130 -15.56 -5.32 -9.08
CA ASN A 130 -15.67 -6.77 -8.88
C ASN A 130 -14.32 -7.49 -9.04
N ASN A 131 -13.43 -6.93 -9.84
CA ASN A 131 -12.14 -7.48 -10.19
C ASN A 131 -11.00 -6.84 -9.39
N PHE A 132 -11.33 -6.09 -8.35
CA PHE A 132 -10.34 -5.58 -7.40
C PHE A 132 -9.67 -6.75 -6.66
N GLU A 133 -8.35 -6.80 -6.75
CA GLU A 133 -7.48 -7.79 -6.12
C GLU A 133 -6.80 -7.19 -4.89
N PHE A 134 -7.03 -7.80 -3.74
CA PHE A 134 -6.38 -7.36 -2.50
C PHE A 134 -4.91 -7.70 -2.53
N GLY A 135 -4.09 -6.71 -2.19
CA GLY A 135 -2.68 -6.91 -1.95
C GLY A 135 -2.37 -7.08 -0.49
N TYR A 136 -1.26 -7.77 -0.27
CA TYR A 136 -0.77 -8.11 1.03
C TYR A 136 0.71 -7.78 1.06
N ARG A 137 1.20 -7.48 2.26
CA ARG A 137 2.61 -7.21 2.46
C ARG A 137 3.53 -8.33 1.99
N SER A 138 3.10 -9.58 2.19
CA SER A 138 3.80 -10.78 1.69
C SER A 138 3.93 -10.85 0.17
N ASP A 139 3.27 -9.97 -0.59
CA ASP A 139 3.46 -9.85 -2.03
C ASP A 139 4.76 -9.09 -2.38
N GLY A 140 5.29 -8.32 -1.42
CA GLY A 140 6.64 -7.75 -1.44
C GLY A 140 7.74 -8.81 -1.50
N ASP A 141 8.94 -8.46 -1.97
CA ASP A 141 10.08 -9.37 -2.02
C ASP A 141 10.50 -9.81 -0.60
N TYR A 142 10.42 -8.94 0.41
CA TYR A 142 10.66 -9.33 1.81
C TYR A 142 10.02 -8.44 2.87
N ASP A 143 10.00 -9.00 4.08
CA ASP A 143 9.35 -8.48 5.27
C ASP A 143 10.28 -7.52 6.05
N LEU A 144 10.19 -6.22 5.75
CA LEU A 144 11.07 -5.19 6.34
C LEU A 144 10.60 -4.62 7.68
N ARG A 145 9.38 -4.92 8.17
CA ARG A 145 8.93 -4.54 9.51
C ARG A 145 8.69 -5.77 10.39
N GLY A 146 8.42 -5.51 11.64
CA GLY A 146 8.04 -6.48 12.64
C GLY A 146 8.94 -6.34 13.85
N ILE A 147 8.39 -6.63 15.00
CA ILE A 147 9.07 -6.90 16.26
C ILE A 147 8.97 -8.42 16.46
N PRO A 148 9.75 -9.06 17.37
CA PRO A 148 9.56 -10.47 17.69
C PRO A 148 8.08 -10.72 17.93
N MET A 149 7.47 -11.49 17.02
CA MET A 149 6.09 -11.90 17.14
C MET A 149 5.95 -12.75 18.40
N GLY A 150 5.59 -12.12 19.51
CA GLY A 150 4.93 -12.79 20.61
C GLY A 150 3.67 -13.45 20.05
N SER A 151 3.34 -14.64 20.54
CA SER A 151 2.34 -15.53 19.95
C SER A 151 0.89 -15.01 19.90
N ASN A 152 0.62 -13.73 20.14
CA ASN A 152 -0.73 -13.23 20.34
C ASN A 152 -0.97 -11.71 20.09
N LEU A 153 -0.26 -11.04 19.17
CA LEU A 153 -0.57 -9.65 18.82
C LEU A 153 -0.76 -9.44 17.30
N ASP A 154 -1.48 -8.36 17.01
CA ASP A 154 -2.19 -7.94 15.79
C ASP A 154 -1.38 -8.00 14.46
N PRO A 155 -1.98 -8.41 13.33
CA PRO A 155 -1.32 -8.41 12.00
C PRO A 155 -1.18 -7.05 11.28
N ASP A 156 -1.51 -5.90 11.89
CA ASP A 156 -1.66 -4.63 11.16
C ASP A 156 -0.37 -3.80 10.97
N ASP A 157 0.74 -4.17 11.62
CA ASP A 157 2.14 -4.06 11.15
C ASP A 157 2.58 -2.66 10.64
N ASP A 158 2.16 -1.61 11.34
CA ASP A 158 2.80 -0.31 11.38
C ASP A 158 3.40 -0.09 12.79
N LEU A 159 4.65 0.37 12.90
CA LEU A 159 5.35 0.51 14.19
C LEU A 159 4.76 1.61 15.11
N ILE A 160 3.49 1.95 14.89
CA ILE A 160 2.66 2.89 15.62
C ILE A 160 1.55 2.19 16.40
N ASP A 161 1.44 0.86 16.30
CA ASP A 161 0.49 0.11 17.10
C ASP A 161 0.85 0.18 18.59
N PRO A 162 -0.14 0.46 19.46
CA PRO A 162 0.08 0.47 20.89
C PRO A 162 0.14 -0.96 21.44
N VAL A 163 1.27 -1.31 22.04
CA VAL A 163 1.48 -2.51 22.83
C VAL A 163 1.04 -2.25 24.27
N ASN A 164 0.20 -3.16 24.77
CA ASN A 164 -0.21 -3.14 26.17
C ASN A 164 0.75 -4.00 27.02
N GLU A 165 1.59 -3.35 27.80
CA GLU A 165 2.56 -3.94 28.71
C GLU A 165 1.93 -4.84 29.79
N ALA A 166 0.67 -4.61 30.14
CA ALA A 166 -0.05 -5.46 31.10
C ALA A 166 -0.19 -6.90 30.59
N ASN A 167 -0.13 -7.10 29.26
CA ASN A 167 -0.15 -8.43 28.65
C ASN A 167 1.21 -9.14 28.73
N PHE A 168 2.28 -8.43 29.11
CA PHE A 168 3.66 -8.91 29.21
C PHE A 168 4.16 -8.90 30.65
N ASN A 169 3.36 -9.39 31.59
CA ASN A 169 3.69 -9.43 33.02
C ASN A 169 4.00 -8.04 33.62
N ASN A 170 3.38 -6.97 33.10
CA ASN A 170 3.70 -5.58 33.46
C ASN A 170 5.20 -5.28 33.29
N ALA A 171 5.80 -5.79 32.22
CA ALA A 171 7.15 -5.40 31.82
C ALA A 171 7.14 -3.94 31.35
N ASP A 172 8.21 -3.21 31.64
CA ASP A 172 8.50 -1.90 31.06
C ASP A 172 9.17 -2.17 29.71
N LEU A 173 8.40 -2.11 28.63
CA LEU A 173 8.83 -2.50 27.30
C LEU A 173 9.58 -1.38 26.58
N ASN A 174 9.34 -0.12 26.94
CA ASN A 174 9.98 1.06 26.34
C ASN A 174 11.03 1.74 27.24
N GLY A 175 11.35 1.14 28.39
CA GLY A 175 12.42 1.59 29.27
C GLY A 175 12.14 2.92 29.98
N ASN A 176 10.90 3.43 29.94
CA ASN A 176 10.57 4.75 30.49
C ASN A 176 10.34 4.74 32.03
N GLY A 177 10.51 3.58 32.68
CA GLY A 177 10.35 3.38 34.12
C GLY A 177 8.89 3.19 34.56
N VAL A 178 7.92 3.28 33.65
CA VAL A 178 6.50 3.00 33.89
C VAL A 178 6.22 1.56 33.48
N ARG A 179 5.39 0.86 34.26
CA ARG A 179 5.00 -0.53 33.99
C ARG A 179 3.50 -0.65 33.79
N GLY A 180 3.10 -1.47 32.84
CA GLY A 180 1.69 -1.71 32.55
C GLY A 180 1.06 -0.58 31.73
N ASP A 181 1.89 0.18 30.99
CA ASP A 181 1.40 1.16 30.03
C ASP A 181 0.60 0.44 28.92
N THR A 182 -0.52 1.05 28.56
CA THR A 182 -1.46 0.52 27.56
C THR A 182 -1.24 1.10 26.17
N GLN A 183 -0.34 2.09 26.04
CA GLN A 183 -0.11 2.86 24.81
C GLN A 183 1.37 2.95 24.41
N VAL A 184 2.17 1.92 24.69
CA VAL A 184 3.57 1.89 24.24
C VAL A 184 3.61 1.67 22.75
N LEU A 185 4.16 2.60 21.97
CA LEU A 185 4.31 2.36 20.54
C LEU A 185 5.32 1.25 20.30
N GLU A 186 5.04 0.36 19.36
CA GLU A 186 5.96 -0.71 18.95
C GLU A 186 7.39 -0.21 18.65
N SER A 187 7.52 0.93 17.96
CA SER A 187 8.81 1.57 17.66
C SER A 187 9.66 1.91 18.89
N GLN A 188 9.05 2.04 20.07
CA GLN A 188 9.70 2.43 21.32
C GLN A 188 10.15 1.24 22.16
N ILE A 189 9.97 0.00 21.69
CA ILE A 189 10.37 -1.19 22.46
C ILE A 189 11.91 -1.27 22.54
N VAL A 190 12.44 -1.52 23.74
CA VAL A 190 13.86 -1.75 24.00
C VAL A 190 14.23 -3.19 23.67
N ILE A 191 15.17 -3.37 22.75
CA ILE A 191 15.70 -4.70 22.37
C ILE A 191 17.22 -4.81 22.55
N GLY A 192 17.90 -3.66 22.62
CA GLY A 192 19.33 -3.53 22.61
C GLY A 192 19.97 -3.81 21.24
N TYR A 193 21.16 -3.26 21.01
CA TYR A 193 21.91 -3.43 19.77
C TYR A 193 23.43 -3.41 20.02
N ASP A 194 24.13 -4.44 19.51
CA ASP A 194 25.58 -4.59 19.65
C ASP A 194 26.32 -3.70 18.63
N VAL A 195 26.57 -2.45 19.00
CA VAL A 195 27.19 -1.41 18.17
C VAL A 195 28.67 -1.69 17.97
N ASN A 196 29.40 -2.16 18.99
CA ASN A 196 30.83 -2.48 18.84
C ASN A 196 31.11 -3.91 18.38
N GLY A 197 30.13 -4.80 18.24
CA GLY A 197 30.31 -6.15 17.72
C GLY A 197 31.13 -7.09 18.59
N ASP A 198 31.23 -6.85 19.90
CA ASP A 198 31.92 -7.74 20.83
C ASP A 198 30.99 -8.72 21.57
N GLY A 199 29.68 -8.57 21.37
CA GLY A 199 28.63 -9.40 21.96
C GLY A 199 28.23 -8.99 23.38
N ASP A 200 28.70 -7.86 23.89
CA ASP A 200 28.39 -7.32 25.22
C ASP A 200 27.51 -6.06 25.16
N LEU A 201 26.21 -6.24 25.42
CA LEU A 201 25.24 -5.12 25.43
C LEU A 201 25.36 -4.20 26.67
N THR A 202 26.34 -4.39 27.54
CA THR A 202 26.56 -3.52 28.71
C THR A 202 27.41 -2.29 28.41
N ASP A 203 28.02 -2.25 27.23
CA ASP A 203 28.77 -1.10 26.76
C ASP A 203 27.89 0.12 26.55
N THR A 204 28.52 1.30 26.57
CA THR A 204 27.82 2.58 26.48
C THR A 204 28.36 3.44 25.35
N PHE A 205 27.47 4.15 24.66
CA PHE A 205 27.77 5.05 23.56
C PHE A 205 27.26 6.46 23.84
N ASN A 206 27.91 7.46 23.26
CA ASN A 206 27.36 8.81 23.29
C ASN A 206 26.57 9.02 22.00
N GLU A 207 25.34 9.50 22.12
CA GLU A 207 24.50 9.84 20.96
C GLU A 207 25.14 10.87 20.04
N PRO A 208 25.89 11.87 20.56
CA PRO A 208 26.67 12.79 19.72
C PRO A 208 27.72 12.10 18.84
N ASP A 209 28.18 10.90 19.20
CA ASP A 209 29.17 10.15 18.41
C ASP A 209 28.51 9.50 17.16
N ILE A 210 27.18 9.46 17.09
CA ILE A 210 26.38 8.91 15.98
C ILE A 210 25.51 10.04 15.36
N ASN A 211 26.19 11.03 14.77
CA ASN A 211 25.59 12.30 14.35
C ASN A 211 25.12 12.30 12.87
N PHE A 212 23.92 12.80 12.59
CA PHE A 212 23.39 12.95 11.23
C PHE A 212 23.90 14.22 10.53
N ASN A 213 24.21 15.26 11.32
CA ASN A 213 24.74 16.51 10.81
C ASN A 213 25.60 17.19 11.89
N PRO A 214 26.94 17.29 11.68
CA PRO A 214 27.84 17.89 12.67
C PRO A 214 27.52 19.37 12.95
N ASP A 215 26.81 20.06 12.05
CA ASP A 215 26.47 21.48 12.21
C ASP A 215 25.13 21.72 12.94
N THR A 216 24.23 20.74 13.02
CA THR A 216 22.94 20.88 13.73
C THR A 216 22.84 20.06 15.02
N ASN A 217 23.86 19.24 15.33
CA ASN A 217 23.94 18.43 16.54
C ASN A 217 22.73 17.50 16.76
N GLN A 218 22.11 17.07 15.66
CA GLN A 218 21.00 16.12 15.66
C GLN A 218 21.56 14.70 15.53
N GLY A 219 21.84 14.09 16.69
CA GLY A 219 22.21 12.67 16.80
C GLY A 219 21.01 11.74 16.61
N PHE A 220 21.25 10.44 16.61
CA PHE A 220 20.18 9.49 16.89
C PHE A 220 19.89 9.52 18.38
N ASP A 221 18.64 9.81 18.73
CA ASP A 221 18.06 9.48 20.02
C ASP A 221 18.06 7.95 20.14
N LEU A 222 19.06 7.41 20.84
CA LEU A 222 19.35 5.98 20.96
C LEU A 222 18.36 5.29 21.93
N ASN A 223 17.95 5.98 22.99
CA ASN A 223 17.08 5.49 24.06
C ASN A 223 15.62 5.99 23.94
N GLY A 224 15.28 6.70 22.87
CA GLY A 224 13.94 7.16 22.54
C GLY A 224 13.32 8.19 23.49
N ASP A 225 14.12 8.90 24.29
CA ASP A 225 13.62 9.86 25.28
C ASP A 225 13.37 11.27 24.71
N GLY A 226 13.74 11.48 23.44
CA GLY A 226 13.60 12.73 22.70
C GLY A 226 14.79 13.69 22.85
N ASP A 227 15.82 13.34 23.61
CA ASP A 227 17.14 13.96 23.61
C ASP A 227 18.04 13.25 22.58
N THR A 228 19.00 13.98 22.02
CA THR A 228 20.00 13.42 21.10
C THR A 228 21.42 13.74 21.56
N THR A 229 21.56 14.15 22.82
CA THR A 229 22.80 14.64 23.41
C THR A 229 23.28 13.77 24.56
N ASP A 230 22.64 12.61 24.78
CA ASP A 230 23.00 11.75 25.88
C ASP A 230 24.41 11.21 25.74
N ILE A 231 25.06 11.15 26.90
CA ILE A 231 26.37 10.53 27.06
C ILE A 231 26.18 9.19 27.77
N SER A 232 26.91 8.18 27.30
CA SER A 232 26.91 6.85 27.90
C SER A 232 25.55 6.12 27.90
N VAL A 233 24.79 6.19 26.81
CA VAL A 233 23.61 5.35 26.57
C VAL A 233 24.03 3.88 26.46
N PRO A 234 23.53 2.97 27.30
CA PRO A 234 23.83 1.54 27.20
C PRO A 234 23.31 0.92 25.91
N GLU A 235 24.09 0.02 25.31
CA GLU A 235 23.66 -0.76 24.15
C GLU A 235 22.40 -1.56 24.43
N SER A 236 22.17 -1.99 25.68
CA SER A 236 20.96 -2.67 26.13
C SER A 236 19.71 -1.80 26.11
N GLU A 237 19.86 -0.48 26.07
CA GLU A 237 18.74 0.50 26.09
C GLU A 237 18.37 0.98 24.68
N ILE A 238 19.01 0.45 23.63
CA ILE A 238 18.71 0.83 22.25
C ILE A 238 17.32 0.34 21.81
N HIS A 239 16.52 1.27 21.30
CA HIS A 239 15.17 1.02 20.79
C HIS A 239 15.16 0.35 19.41
N VAL A 240 14.07 -0.36 19.10
CA VAL A 240 13.85 -1.03 17.80
C VAL A 240 14.07 -0.07 16.63
N ALA A 241 13.47 1.12 16.66
CA ALA A 241 13.57 2.08 15.55
C ALA A 241 15.02 2.48 15.26
N VAL A 242 15.82 2.66 16.31
CA VAL A 242 17.24 3.02 16.20
C VAL A 242 18.05 1.82 15.70
N GLY A 243 17.81 0.63 16.24
CA GLY A 243 18.45 -0.61 15.78
C GLY A 243 18.23 -0.89 14.29
N LEU A 244 17.07 -0.53 13.73
CA LEU A 244 16.82 -0.59 12.28
C LEU A 244 17.71 0.38 11.50
N LYS A 245 17.85 1.61 11.97
CA LYS A 245 18.71 2.63 11.35
C LYS A 245 20.19 2.28 11.44
N LEU A 246 20.63 1.71 12.55
CA LEU A 246 21.98 1.14 12.72
C LEU A 246 22.22 -0.03 11.76
N ASN A 247 21.17 -0.80 11.45
CA ASN A 247 21.20 -1.81 10.38
C ASN A 247 21.10 -1.24 8.96
N GLY A 248 21.08 0.09 8.78
CA GLY A 248 21.04 0.76 7.48
C GLY A 248 19.65 0.76 6.83
N ILE A 249 18.61 0.51 7.62
CA ILE A 249 17.22 0.37 7.16
C ILE A 249 16.43 1.58 7.66
N PHE A 250 15.77 2.28 6.73
CA PHE A 250 14.89 3.40 7.08
C PHE A 250 13.63 2.91 7.79
N ASP A 251 13.05 3.77 8.63
CA ASP A 251 11.71 3.59 9.19
C ASP A 251 10.75 3.30 8.03
N ASN A 252 10.31 2.04 7.95
CA ASN A 252 10.00 1.40 6.69
C ASN A 252 8.84 2.07 5.94
N ASN A 253 9.13 2.77 4.85
CA ASN A 253 8.18 3.51 4.03
C ASN A 253 8.08 2.98 2.59
N PHE A 254 8.74 1.86 2.26
CA PHE A 254 8.78 1.36 0.89
C PHE A 254 9.17 -0.13 0.80
N VAL A 255 8.85 -0.76 -0.32
CA VAL A 255 9.24 -2.13 -0.65
C VAL A 255 10.45 -2.08 -1.58
N THR A 256 11.53 -2.80 -1.28
CA THR A 256 12.76 -2.74 -2.11
C THR A 256 12.62 -3.47 -3.45
N SER A 257 11.72 -4.45 -3.54
CA SER A 257 11.59 -5.31 -4.71
C SER A 257 10.26 -6.05 -4.61
N ALA A 258 9.69 -6.46 -5.74
CA ALA A 258 8.66 -7.49 -5.79
C ALA A 258 8.55 -8.00 -7.23
N ASN A 259 7.92 -9.16 -7.42
CA ASN A 259 7.82 -9.82 -8.73
C ASN A 259 6.96 -9.05 -9.76
N TRP A 260 6.57 -7.79 -9.48
CA TRP A 260 5.81 -6.92 -10.38
C TRP A 260 6.69 -6.25 -11.44
N TRP A 261 8.00 -6.31 -11.25
CA TRP A 261 9.03 -5.79 -12.13
C TRP A 261 10.10 -6.87 -12.33
N ASP A 262 10.51 -7.10 -13.56
CA ASP A 262 11.48 -8.10 -13.98
C ASP A 262 12.73 -7.99 -13.11
N VAL A 263 13.03 -9.08 -12.42
CA VAL A 263 14.18 -9.21 -11.53
C VAL A 263 15.27 -10.11 -12.12
N ASP A 264 15.05 -10.76 -13.28
CA ASP A 264 16.01 -11.76 -13.79
C ASP A 264 15.93 -12.13 -15.29
N GLY A 265 15.14 -11.44 -16.12
CA GLY A 265 15.02 -11.70 -17.56
C GLY A 265 14.23 -12.97 -17.89
N THR A 266 13.39 -13.47 -16.96
CA THR A 266 12.55 -14.65 -17.17
C THR A 266 11.42 -14.34 -18.18
N PRO A 267 11.34 -15.04 -19.32
CA PRO A 267 10.27 -14.82 -20.30
C PRO A 267 8.87 -15.00 -19.67
N GLY A 268 8.02 -13.99 -19.76
CA GLY A 268 6.65 -14.00 -19.23
C GLY A 268 6.48 -13.27 -17.88
N ILE A 269 7.58 -12.90 -17.23
CA ILE A 269 7.67 -11.77 -16.30
C ILE A 269 8.08 -10.59 -17.19
N ASP A 270 7.21 -9.59 -17.32
CA ASP A 270 7.45 -8.38 -18.13
C ASP A 270 7.82 -8.63 -19.60
N THR A 271 6.81 -8.82 -20.45
CA THR A 271 6.92 -8.21 -21.78
C THR A 271 6.61 -6.73 -21.60
N PRO A 272 7.57 -5.81 -21.81
CA PRO A 272 7.24 -4.40 -21.97
C PRO A 272 6.13 -4.29 -23.01
N ASP A 273 5.24 -3.33 -22.83
CA ASP A 273 4.21 -3.11 -23.83
C ASP A 273 4.83 -2.68 -25.18
N ALA A 274 3.98 -2.45 -26.18
CA ALA A 274 4.44 -2.03 -27.51
C ALA A 274 5.26 -0.71 -27.49
N ASN A 275 5.21 0.06 -26.39
CA ASN A 275 5.90 1.32 -26.19
C ASN A 275 7.18 1.18 -25.32
N GLY A 276 7.49 -0.04 -24.85
CA GLY A 276 8.63 -0.30 -23.97
C GLY A 276 8.37 0.01 -22.50
N ASN A 277 7.12 0.19 -22.11
CA ASN A 277 6.75 0.57 -20.75
C ASN A 277 6.61 -0.62 -19.81
N PRO A 278 6.83 -0.39 -18.51
CA PRO A 278 6.57 -1.38 -17.47
C PRO A 278 5.17 -2.01 -17.51
N GLN A 279 5.05 -3.34 -17.36
CA GLN A 279 3.76 -3.99 -17.12
C GLN A 279 3.84 -4.93 -15.90
N PRO A 280 2.81 -4.98 -15.03
CA PRO A 280 2.79 -5.92 -13.93
C PRO A 280 2.86 -7.36 -14.42
N SER A 281 3.68 -8.16 -13.75
CA SER A 281 3.77 -9.60 -14.01
C SER A 281 2.39 -10.28 -14.00
N THR A 282 2.15 -11.10 -15.01
CA THR A 282 0.97 -11.98 -15.08
C THR A 282 1.20 -13.33 -14.40
N LEU A 283 2.44 -13.59 -13.94
CA LEU A 283 2.78 -14.81 -13.21
C LEU A 283 2.30 -14.72 -11.75
N GLN A 284 1.93 -15.86 -11.18
CA GLN A 284 1.66 -15.95 -9.75
C GLN A 284 2.97 -15.75 -8.96
N ASN A 285 2.91 -14.95 -7.90
CA ASN A 285 4.00 -14.85 -6.93
C ASN A 285 4.23 -16.21 -6.23
N PRO A 286 5.34 -16.42 -5.49
CA PRO A 286 5.60 -17.65 -4.75
C PRO A 286 4.50 -18.07 -3.75
N ASN A 287 3.58 -17.15 -3.42
CA ASN A 287 2.42 -17.37 -2.57
C ASN A 287 1.13 -17.71 -3.37
N GLY A 288 1.23 -17.90 -4.69
CA GLY A 288 0.11 -18.27 -5.57
C GLY A 288 -0.84 -17.13 -5.94
N ARG A 289 -0.45 -15.86 -5.75
CA ARG A 289 -1.30 -14.68 -5.99
C ARG A 289 -0.86 -13.88 -7.21
N THR A 290 -1.82 -13.25 -7.87
CA THR A 290 -1.57 -12.28 -8.95
C THR A 290 -0.82 -11.07 -8.43
N VAL A 291 0.16 -10.62 -9.20
CA VAL A 291 1.13 -9.60 -8.77
C VAL A 291 0.59 -8.17 -8.88
N ASN A 292 -0.52 -7.97 -9.60
CA ASN A 292 -1.25 -6.71 -9.65
C ASN A 292 -2.19 -6.59 -8.44
N SER A 293 -1.63 -6.42 -7.25
CA SER A 293 -2.36 -6.41 -5.98
C SER A 293 -2.34 -5.02 -5.31
N SER A 294 -3.33 -4.71 -4.47
CA SER A 294 -3.57 -3.33 -3.98
C SER A 294 -2.48 -2.83 -3.04
N TYR A 295 -1.53 -3.67 -2.66
CA TYR A 295 -0.39 -3.31 -1.82
C TYR A 295 0.79 -2.84 -2.65
N LEU A 296 0.95 -3.32 -3.89
CA LEU A 296 2.09 -2.98 -4.77
C LEU A 296 1.69 -2.05 -5.92
N SER A 297 0.42 -2.09 -6.35
CA SER A 297 -0.05 -1.32 -7.50
C SER A 297 -1.10 -0.27 -7.10
N ASN A 298 -0.80 0.57 -6.11
CA ASN A 298 -1.67 1.71 -5.77
C ASN A 298 -0.92 2.98 -5.35
N PHE A 299 0.42 3.01 -5.47
CA PHE A 299 1.28 4.14 -5.06
C PHE A 299 1.20 4.53 -3.57
N VAL A 300 0.43 3.82 -2.75
CA VAL A 300 0.36 4.03 -1.28
C VAL A 300 1.56 3.39 -0.60
N THR A 301 1.98 2.22 -1.10
CA THR A 301 3.25 1.60 -0.72
C THR A 301 4.27 1.87 -1.84
N PRO A 302 5.18 2.82 -1.65
CA PRO A 302 6.24 3.05 -2.62
C PRO A 302 7.09 1.81 -2.84
N ILE A 303 7.58 1.65 -4.07
CA ILE A 303 8.50 0.57 -4.41
C ILE A 303 9.80 1.15 -4.92
N GLN A 304 10.94 0.59 -4.52
CA GLN A 304 12.24 0.98 -5.06
C GLN A 304 12.34 0.60 -6.54
N ARG A 305 12.81 1.55 -7.35
CA ARG A 305 13.02 1.39 -8.79
C ARG A 305 14.21 0.48 -9.06
N ARG A 306 14.11 -0.27 -10.14
CA ARG A 306 15.19 -1.06 -10.73
C ARG A 306 15.46 -0.56 -12.14
N VAL A 307 16.73 -0.31 -12.44
CA VAL A 307 17.20 0.36 -13.66
C VAL A 307 18.54 -0.24 -14.09
N GLU A 308 19.11 0.22 -15.20
CA GLU A 308 20.52 -0.07 -15.48
C GLU A 308 21.42 0.72 -14.51
N PHE A 309 21.96 0.05 -13.48
CA PHE A 309 22.72 0.66 -12.39
C PHE A 309 23.92 -0.21 -11.99
N PRO A 310 24.96 0.32 -11.30
CA PRO A 310 26.04 -0.50 -10.77
C PRO A 310 25.53 -1.66 -9.90
N GLU A 311 26.00 -2.87 -10.18
CA GLU A 311 25.61 -4.08 -9.45
C GLU A 311 26.42 -4.27 -8.17
N TYR A 312 25.74 -4.28 -7.03
CA TYR A 312 26.34 -4.48 -5.71
C TYR A 312 25.97 -5.84 -5.12
N VAL A 313 26.87 -6.39 -4.30
CA VAL A 313 26.60 -7.60 -3.50
C VAL A 313 25.55 -7.26 -2.45
N MET A 314 24.58 -8.14 -2.25
CA MET A 314 23.61 -8.03 -1.16
C MET A 314 23.95 -9.05 -0.07
N GLU A 315 23.75 -8.71 1.18
CA GLU A 315 23.74 -9.63 2.32
C GLU A 315 22.31 -9.83 2.81
N ILE A 316 22.04 -11.00 3.42
CA ILE A 316 20.72 -11.44 3.87
C ILE A 316 20.76 -11.79 5.35
N CYS A 317 19.76 -11.35 6.12
CA CYS A 317 19.53 -11.83 7.48
C CYS A 317 18.27 -12.70 7.53
N ARG A 318 18.41 -13.97 7.95
CA ARG A 318 17.31 -14.95 7.95
C ARG A 318 16.46 -14.94 9.23
N LYS A 319 16.34 -13.79 9.88
CA LYS A 319 15.51 -13.59 11.07
C LYS A 319 14.32 -12.72 10.71
N VAL A 320 13.17 -13.08 11.29
CA VAL A 320 11.95 -12.27 11.23
C VAL A 320 11.53 -12.07 12.69
N PRO A 321 11.45 -10.82 13.16
CA PRO A 321 11.63 -9.59 12.37
C PRO A 321 13.08 -9.23 12.03
N VAL A 322 13.26 -8.22 11.16
CA VAL A 322 14.57 -7.63 10.87
C VAL A 322 15.23 -6.96 12.08
N SER A 323 14.44 -6.48 13.05
CA SER A 323 14.98 -5.95 14.31
C SER A 323 15.70 -7.01 15.15
N ALA A 324 15.47 -8.31 14.89
CA ALA A 324 16.21 -9.40 15.53
C ALA A 324 17.56 -9.71 14.85
N CYS A 325 17.88 -9.04 13.73
CA CYS A 325 19.13 -9.21 13.00
C CYS A 325 20.27 -8.50 13.71
N ARG A 326 21.22 -9.29 14.19
CA ARG A 326 22.49 -8.85 14.75
C ARG A 326 23.55 -8.74 13.64
N PRO A 327 24.66 -8.02 13.89
CA PRO A 327 25.72 -7.85 12.91
C PRO A 327 26.21 -9.15 12.25
N GLU A 328 26.32 -10.24 13.00
CA GLU A 328 26.77 -11.55 12.54
C GLU A 328 25.74 -12.33 11.71
N ASP A 329 24.46 -11.93 11.72
CA ASP A 329 23.41 -12.60 10.96
C ASP A 329 23.39 -12.22 9.47
N TRP A 330 24.07 -11.13 9.12
CA TRP A 330 24.14 -10.60 7.75
C TRP A 330 25.22 -11.34 6.97
N VAL A 331 24.76 -12.26 6.10
CA VAL A 331 25.65 -13.19 5.39
C VAL A 331 25.29 -13.26 3.91
N VAL A 332 26.17 -13.85 3.10
CA VAL A 332 25.91 -14.07 1.66
C VAL A 332 25.58 -15.52 1.36
N SER A 333 26.02 -16.46 2.21
CA SER A 333 25.83 -17.90 2.02
C SER A 333 24.40 -18.37 2.29
N ALA A 334 24.06 -19.58 1.80
CA ALA A 334 22.80 -20.26 2.05
C ALA A 334 22.59 -20.67 3.52
N GLN A 335 21.34 -20.94 3.91
CA GLN A 335 21.02 -21.50 5.23
C GLN A 335 21.70 -22.86 5.45
N GLY A 336 22.33 -23.05 6.61
CA GLY A 336 22.98 -24.31 7.00
C GLY A 336 24.46 -24.41 6.61
N VAL A 337 25.01 -23.41 5.92
CA VAL A 337 26.46 -23.28 5.72
C VAL A 337 27.12 -22.88 7.04
N ASN A 338 28.15 -23.62 7.46
CA ASN A 338 28.87 -23.39 8.71
C ASN A 338 30.41 -23.41 8.49
N PRO A 339 31.14 -22.32 8.78
CA PRO A 339 30.61 -21.04 9.25
C PRO A 339 29.83 -20.30 8.15
N PRO A 340 28.81 -19.49 8.51
CA PRO A 340 28.20 -18.56 7.56
C PRO A 340 29.27 -17.64 6.95
N GLN A 341 29.16 -17.34 5.66
CA GLN A 341 30.17 -16.55 4.95
C GLN A 341 29.72 -15.10 4.78
N ARG A 342 30.63 -14.17 5.06
CA ARG A 342 30.41 -12.73 4.91
C ARG A 342 30.78 -12.30 3.50
N ALA A 343 30.27 -11.17 3.07
CA ALA A 343 30.58 -10.65 1.74
C ALA A 343 32.08 -10.37 1.56
N SER A 344 32.76 -9.88 2.60
CA SER A 344 34.21 -9.59 2.57
C SER A 344 35.08 -10.83 2.36
N ASP A 345 34.64 -12.00 2.84
CA ASP A 345 35.34 -13.27 2.65
C ASP A 345 35.18 -13.83 1.22
N LEU A 346 34.28 -13.23 0.43
CA LEU A 346 33.94 -13.66 -0.92
C LEU A 346 34.54 -12.77 -2.01
N VAL A 347 35.36 -11.76 -1.68
CA VAL A 347 36.12 -10.98 -2.67
C VAL A 347 36.92 -11.92 -3.58
N GLY A 348 36.85 -11.70 -4.89
CA GLY A 348 37.44 -12.55 -5.93
C GLY A 348 36.61 -13.79 -6.33
N ASN A 349 35.53 -14.12 -5.61
CA ASN A 349 34.62 -15.20 -6.00
C ASN A 349 33.64 -14.74 -7.07
N ASN A 350 33.16 -15.68 -7.88
CA ASN A 350 32.22 -15.39 -8.95
C ASN A 350 30.81 -15.07 -8.41
N VAL A 351 30.13 -14.10 -9.03
CA VAL A 351 28.76 -13.65 -8.69
C VAL A 351 27.74 -14.79 -8.60
N ASN A 352 27.92 -15.88 -9.35
CA ASN A 352 27.01 -17.02 -9.33
C ASN A 352 27.05 -17.84 -8.03
N LEU A 353 28.01 -17.58 -7.14
CA LEU A 353 28.12 -18.22 -5.83
C LEU A 353 27.43 -17.42 -4.71
N LEU A 354 26.88 -16.24 -5.02
CA LEU A 354 26.26 -15.35 -4.04
C LEU A 354 24.79 -15.75 -3.81
N PHE A 355 24.52 -16.52 -2.76
CA PHE A 355 23.18 -17.07 -2.48
C PHE A 355 22.15 -16.00 -2.09
N SER A 356 22.59 -14.93 -1.41
CA SER A 356 21.77 -13.75 -1.09
C SER A 356 21.38 -12.90 -2.32
N GLY A 357 22.03 -13.14 -3.46
CA GLY A 357 21.86 -12.37 -4.69
C GLY A 357 22.66 -11.07 -4.71
N THR A 358 22.26 -10.18 -5.61
CA THR A 358 22.87 -8.85 -5.82
C THR A 358 21.78 -7.80 -5.92
N THR A 359 22.14 -6.53 -6.10
CA THR A 359 21.15 -5.51 -6.42
C THR A 359 20.40 -5.81 -7.72
N ALA A 360 21.01 -6.57 -8.65
CA ALA A 360 20.39 -6.95 -9.93
C ALA A 360 19.74 -8.35 -9.91
N LYS A 361 20.05 -9.20 -8.93
CA LYS A 361 19.56 -10.58 -8.87
C LYS A 361 18.88 -10.90 -7.53
N PRO A 362 17.72 -11.57 -7.52
CA PRO A 362 17.10 -12.03 -6.29
C PRO A 362 17.98 -13.08 -5.58
N ALA A 363 17.66 -13.39 -4.33
CA ALA A 363 18.26 -14.53 -3.65
C ALA A 363 18.00 -15.82 -4.47
N ILE A 364 19.04 -16.66 -4.58
CA ILE A 364 19.03 -17.86 -5.42
C ILE A 364 17.93 -18.82 -4.96
N GLU A 365 17.82 -19.03 -3.65
CA GLU A 365 16.80 -19.87 -3.05
C GLU A 365 15.49 -19.07 -2.91
N PRO A 366 14.37 -19.50 -3.53
CA PRO A 366 13.10 -18.77 -3.47
C PRO A 366 12.59 -18.52 -2.05
N LYS A 367 12.83 -19.45 -1.11
CA LYS A 367 12.41 -19.31 0.30
C LYS A 367 13.16 -18.20 1.04
N ASP A 368 14.35 -17.84 0.57
CA ASP A 368 15.19 -16.82 1.17
C ASP A 368 14.80 -15.42 0.72
N ARG A 369 14.03 -15.29 -0.38
CA ARG A 369 13.63 -13.99 -0.91
C ARG A 369 12.89 -13.15 0.11
N ARG A 370 12.07 -13.78 0.95
CA ARG A 370 11.22 -13.18 2.01
C ARG A 370 11.97 -12.46 3.14
N TYR A 371 13.27 -12.64 3.25
CA TYR A 371 14.08 -12.11 4.35
C TYR A 371 14.74 -10.78 4.01
N PRO A 372 15.01 -9.93 5.02
CA PRO A 372 15.66 -8.64 4.81
C PRO A 372 17.03 -8.75 4.14
N ARG A 373 17.28 -7.84 3.19
CA ARG A 373 18.55 -7.73 2.45
C ARG A 373 19.06 -6.30 2.41
N ARG A 374 20.38 -6.13 2.36
CA ARG A 374 21.03 -4.82 2.23
C ARG A 374 22.33 -4.92 1.44
N ILE A 375 22.83 -3.80 0.91
CA ILE A 375 24.10 -3.77 0.17
C ILE A 375 25.26 -4.08 1.12
N ALA A 376 26.16 -4.95 0.70
CA ALA A 376 27.31 -5.34 1.49
C ALA A 376 28.46 -4.31 1.39
N PHE A 377 29.07 -4.03 2.53
CA PHE A 377 30.29 -3.24 2.66
C PHE A 377 31.42 -4.11 3.23
N LYS A 378 32.66 -3.65 3.05
CA LYS A 378 33.84 -4.31 3.60
C LYS A 378 33.79 -4.28 5.13
N ARG A 379 33.98 -5.45 5.75
CA ARG A 379 33.97 -5.64 7.19
C ARG A 379 35.15 -6.49 7.64
N ASP A 380 35.63 -6.24 8.86
CA ASP A 380 36.71 -6.98 9.50
C ASP A 380 36.22 -8.31 10.07
N THR A 381 37.09 -9.11 10.71
CA THR A 381 36.73 -10.41 11.33
C THR A 381 35.69 -10.32 12.46
N GLY A 382 35.49 -9.15 13.07
CA GLY A 382 34.49 -8.88 14.11
C GLY A 382 33.20 -8.28 13.56
N ASN A 383 32.99 -8.29 12.24
CA ASN A 383 31.84 -7.66 11.56
C ASN A 383 31.80 -6.12 11.69
N LYS A 384 32.91 -5.48 12.07
CA LYS A 384 33.02 -4.01 12.07
C LYS A 384 33.26 -3.51 10.67
N LEU A 385 32.68 -2.37 10.33
CA LEU A 385 32.88 -1.68 9.07
C LEU A 385 34.36 -1.29 8.92
N GLU A 386 34.98 -1.69 7.81
CA GLU A 386 36.32 -1.24 7.46
C GLU A 386 36.24 0.06 6.66
N LEU A 387 36.81 1.12 7.25
CA LEU A 387 36.94 2.43 6.62
C LEU A 387 38.29 2.55 5.91
N ASP A 388 38.30 3.23 4.76
CA ASP A 388 39.53 3.52 4.01
C ASP A 388 40.34 4.67 4.63
N SER A 389 41.42 5.09 3.96
CA SER A 389 42.28 6.18 4.42
C SER A 389 41.59 7.54 4.52
N ASP A 390 40.44 7.70 3.86
CA ASP A 390 39.63 8.91 3.86
C ASP A 390 38.44 8.80 4.84
N ASN A 391 38.44 7.77 5.70
CA ASN A 391 37.36 7.40 6.62
C ASN A 391 36.03 7.08 5.91
N LEU A 392 36.09 6.55 4.68
CA LEU A 392 34.91 6.17 3.90
C LEU A 392 34.70 4.65 3.89
N PRO A 393 33.45 4.17 3.93
CA PRO A 393 33.16 2.75 3.82
C PRO A 393 33.43 2.24 2.40
N THR A 394 33.83 0.99 2.25
CA THR A 394 34.09 0.38 0.94
C THR A 394 32.95 -0.57 0.52
N PRO A 395 32.12 -0.23 -0.48
CA PRO A 395 31.07 -1.12 -0.97
C PRO A 395 31.65 -2.27 -1.78
N LEU A 396 30.97 -3.41 -1.74
CA LEU A 396 31.34 -4.60 -2.50
C LEU A 396 30.44 -4.72 -3.74
N GLY A 397 31.06 -4.74 -4.91
CA GLY A 397 30.38 -4.79 -6.21
C GLY A 397 30.85 -5.93 -7.09
N ILE A 398 30.32 -5.99 -8.32
CA ILE A 398 30.69 -7.02 -9.30
C ILE A 398 31.52 -6.41 -10.44
N ASN A 399 32.65 -7.04 -10.76
CA ASN A 399 33.50 -6.65 -11.89
C ASN A 399 32.82 -6.84 -13.25
N GLY A 400 33.05 -5.90 -14.16
CA GLY A 400 32.61 -5.97 -15.56
C GLY A 400 33.34 -4.98 -16.46
N THR A 401 33.26 -5.21 -17.76
CA THR A 401 34.06 -4.49 -18.77
C THR A 401 33.74 -2.99 -18.85
N ASP A 402 32.52 -2.61 -18.50
CA ASP A 402 32.01 -1.24 -18.50
C ASP A 402 32.36 -0.45 -17.21
N GLY A 403 32.99 -1.12 -16.25
CA GLY A 403 33.34 -0.59 -14.94
C GLY A 403 34.81 -0.75 -14.56
N THR A 404 35.52 -1.81 -14.97
CA THR A 404 36.92 -2.08 -14.55
C THR A 404 37.79 -2.74 -15.62
N VAL A 405 37.38 -2.77 -16.90
CA VAL A 405 37.94 -3.60 -18.01
C VAL A 405 38.02 -5.12 -17.75
N ASP A 406 37.83 -5.55 -16.51
CA ASP A 406 37.76 -6.94 -16.08
C ASP A 406 36.35 -7.51 -16.29
N ASN A 407 36.24 -8.57 -17.08
CA ASN A 407 34.97 -9.27 -17.32
C ASN A 407 34.77 -10.52 -16.45
N SER A 408 35.52 -10.66 -15.36
CA SER A 408 35.50 -11.87 -14.52
C SER A 408 34.15 -12.14 -13.86
N GLY A 409 33.31 -11.12 -13.68
CA GLY A 409 32.05 -11.23 -12.93
C GLY A 409 32.29 -11.65 -11.48
N THR A 410 33.42 -11.24 -10.90
CA THR A 410 33.80 -11.54 -9.52
C THR A 410 33.48 -10.39 -8.58
N VAL A 411 33.35 -10.69 -7.30
CA VAL A 411 33.19 -9.70 -6.24
C VAL A 411 34.48 -8.88 -6.10
N ALA A 412 34.36 -7.55 -6.05
CA ALA A 412 35.47 -6.63 -5.87
C ALA A 412 35.12 -5.46 -4.94
N GLU A 413 36.16 -4.85 -4.39
CA GLU A 413 36.10 -3.66 -3.55
C GLU A 413 36.07 -2.39 -4.42
N TYR A 414 35.18 -1.45 -4.10
CA TYR A 414 35.07 -0.18 -4.82
C TYR A 414 35.19 1.02 -3.88
N PRO A 415 36.41 1.34 -3.39
CA PRO A 415 36.63 2.49 -2.51
C PRO A 415 36.17 3.79 -3.16
N TYR A 416 35.55 4.68 -2.37
CA TYR A 416 34.95 5.91 -2.87
C TYR A 416 35.96 6.86 -3.51
N ASN A 417 37.17 6.94 -2.95
CA ASN A 417 38.26 7.79 -3.46
C ASN A 417 38.81 7.37 -4.84
N THR A 418 38.58 6.12 -5.25
CA THR A 418 38.97 5.62 -6.57
C THR A 418 37.77 5.44 -7.50
N PHE A 419 36.56 5.67 -7.01
CA PHE A 419 35.33 5.45 -7.77
C PHE A 419 35.22 6.44 -8.94
N ASN A 420 35.12 5.91 -10.16
CA ASN A 420 35.02 6.74 -11.36
C ASN A 420 34.38 5.96 -12.53
N PRO A 421 34.09 6.57 -13.69
CA PRO A 421 33.45 5.88 -14.82
C PRO A 421 34.18 4.62 -15.32
N THR A 422 35.49 4.51 -15.06
CA THR A 422 36.36 3.38 -15.44
C THR A 422 36.84 2.56 -14.26
N ASN A 423 36.36 2.86 -13.05
CA ASN A 423 36.57 2.08 -11.84
C ASN A 423 35.31 2.12 -10.97
N ARG A 424 34.33 1.28 -11.32
CA ARG A 424 33.03 1.14 -10.66
C ARG A 424 32.50 -0.29 -10.87
N PRO A 425 31.51 -0.75 -10.08
CA PRO A 425 30.84 -2.01 -10.39
C PRO A 425 30.24 -1.96 -11.78
N ARG A 426 30.14 -3.13 -12.42
CA ARG A 426 29.52 -3.27 -13.73
C ARG A 426 28.08 -2.77 -13.69
N LEU A 427 27.62 -2.18 -14.78
CA LEU A 427 26.21 -1.92 -14.99
C LEU A 427 25.50 -3.24 -15.25
N GLN A 428 24.37 -3.42 -14.57
CA GLN A 428 23.42 -4.46 -14.87
C GLN A 428 22.02 -3.87 -15.00
N PRO A 429 21.25 -4.31 -16.01
CA PRO A 429 19.81 -4.15 -16.00
C PRO A 429 19.20 -4.69 -14.71
N HIS A 430 18.06 -4.14 -14.30
CA HIS A 430 17.29 -4.55 -13.11
C HIS A 430 18.00 -4.32 -11.77
N ALA A 431 19.10 -3.58 -11.72
CA ALA A 431 19.76 -3.24 -10.47
C ALA A 431 18.94 -2.22 -9.66
N LEU A 432 18.85 -2.43 -8.34
CA LEU A 432 18.24 -1.48 -7.40
C LEU A 432 18.86 -0.09 -7.52
N TRP A 433 18.02 0.94 -7.69
CA TRP A 433 18.47 2.31 -7.87
C TRP A 433 18.58 3.05 -6.53
N TYR A 434 19.72 3.69 -6.31
CA TYR A 434 20.03 4.50 -5.15
C TYR A 434 20.49 5.89 -5.57
N ARG A 435 20.32 6.86 -4.66
CA ARG A 435 20.99 8.17 -4.77
C ARG A 435 22.51 7.96 -4.76
N THR A 436 23.21 8.79 -5.52
CA THR A 436 24.67 8.86 -5.56
C THR A 436 25.17 10.20 -5.06
N THR A 437 26.45 10.26 -4.68
CA THR A 437 27.06 11.50 -4.17
C THR A 437 27.96 12.16 -5.20
N ARG A 438 27.95 13.50 -5.22
CA ARG A 438 28.88 14.29 -6.04
C ARG A 438 30.22 14.51 -5.36
N ASP A 439 30.20 14.52 -4.04
CA ASP A 439 31.36 14.71 -3.19
C ASP A 439 31.26 13.72 -2.04
N PRO A 440 32.03 12.62 -2.08
CA PRO A 440 31.96 11.62 -1.03
C PRO A 440 32.70 12.05 0.25
N LEU A 441 33.48 13.13 0.22
CA LEU A 441 34.22 13.64 1.37
C LEU A 441 33.44 14.74 2.12
N ASP A 442 32.41 15.30 1.50
CA ASP A 442 31.55 16.33 2.06
C ASP A 442 30.12 15.81 2.30
N PHE A 443 29.87 15.37 3.54
CA PHE A 443 28.54 14.90 3.98
C PHE A 443 27.51 16.03 4.10
N THR A 444 27.95 17.29 4.13
CA THR A 444 27.06 18.46 4.14
C THR A 444 26.59 18.84 2.73
N ASN A 445 27.18 18.23 1.70
CA ASN A 445 26.80 18.46 0.32
C ASN A 445 25.40 17.90 0.02
N THR A 446 24.43 18.80 0.03
CA THR A 446 23.03 18.45 -0.24
C THR A 446 22.72 18.24 -1.72
N ALA A 447 23.66 18.54 -2.64
CA ALA A 447 23.41 18.47 -4.08
C ALA A 447 22.98 17.06 -4.50
N LEU A 448 21.88 16.98 -5.24
CA LEU A 448 21.35 15.69 -5.68
C LEU A 448 22.23 15.06 -6.76
N SER A 449 22.31 13.73 -6.75
CA SER A 449 22.85 12.97 -7.87
C SER A 449 22.29 11.56 -7.88
N PHE A 450 22.12 11.04 -9.09
CA PHE A 450 21.59 9.70 -9.34
C PHE A 450 22.35 9.01 -10.48
N GLY A 451 23.49 9.58 -10.86
CA GLY A 451 24.29 9.15 -11.99
C GLY A 451 25.01 7.83 -11.71
N THR A 452 25.13 7.00 -12.75
CA THR A 452 25.77 5.67 -12.63
C THR A 452 27.29 5.73 -12.52
N ASP A 453 27.91 6.89 -12.72
CA ASP A 453 29.37 7.08 -12.64
C ASP A 453 29.87 7.62 -11.30
N ARG A 454 28.99 7.65 -10.29
CA ARG A 454 29.25 8.17 -8.95
C ARG A 454 28.98 7.10 -7.89
N PRO A 455 29.67 7.17 -6.74
CA PRO A 455 29.46 6.22 -5.66
C PRO A 455 28.14 6.49 -4.93
N LEU A 456 27.68 5.52 -4.14
CA LEU A 456 26.41 5.57 -3.40
C LEU A 456 26.39 6.74 -2.41
N PHE A 457 25.22 7.33 -2.16
CA PHE A 457 25.06 8.38 -1.15
C PHE A 457 24.61 7.79 0.19
N PHE A 458 25.22 8.29 1.27
CA PHE A 458 24.76 8.09 2.64
C PHE A 458 24.89 9.42 3.41
N PRO A 459 23.99 9.73 4.34
CA PRO A 459 23.78 11.10 4.80
C PRO A 459 24.71 11.58 5.94
N ARG A 460 25.69 10.77 6.37
CA ARG A 460 26.49 11.08 7.56
C ARG A 460 27.85 10.38 7.56
N PRO A 461 28.85 10.88 8.31
CA PRO A 461 30.06 10.12 8.59
C PRO A 461 29.75 8.82 9.38
N LEU A 462 30.65 7.85 9.24
CA LEU A 462 30.56 6.54 9.89
C LEU A 462 31.82 6.27 10.71
N ASN A 463 31.66 5.47 11.75
CA ASN A 463 32.71 4.96 12.62
C ASN A 463 32.97 3.47 12.31
N PRO A 464 34.16 2.92 12.64
CA PRO A 464 34.50 1.51 12.44
C PRO A 464 33.81 0.60 13.47
N THR A 465 32.48 0.58 13.42
CA THR A 465 31.55 -0.13 14.31
C THR A 465 30.74 -1.14 13.49
N THR A 466 29.77 -1.83 14.09
CA THR A 466 28.89 -2.76 13.37
C THR A 466 27.84 -2.05 12.52
N GLU A 467 27.73 -0.72 12.64
CA GLU A 467 26.76 0.07 11.90
C GLU A 467 26.84 -0.14 10.38
N GLN A 468 25.72 0.08 9.71
CA GLN A 468 25.59 -0.06 8.28
C GLN A 468 25.31 1.31 7.63
N PRO A 469 25.99 1.64 6.51
CA PRO A 469 25.66 2.83 5.73
C PRO A 469 24.18 2.88 5.33
N MET A 470 23.51 3.99 5.63
CA MET A 470 22.09 4.17 5.34
C MET A 470 21.90 4.74 3.93
N LEU A 471 21.59 3.85 2.98
CA LEU A 471 21.55 4.17 1.54
C LEU A 471 20.18 4.65 1.08
N VAL A 472 20.13 5.82 0.43
CA VAL A 472 18.87 6.44 0.02
C VAL A 472 18.33 5.79 -1.27
N PRO A 473 17.15 5.13 -1.22
CA PRO A 473 16.55 4.48 -2.38
C PRO A 473 15.93 5.50 -3.35
N VAL A 474 15.89 5.15 -4.64
CA VAL A 474 15.03 5.86 -5.60
C VAL A 474 13.75 5.06 -5.78
N LEU A 475 12.60 5.68 -5.50
CA LEU A 475 11.31 5.02 -5.49
C LEU A 475 10.54 5.26 -6.79
N GLN A 476 9.50 4.47 -7.01
CA GLN A 476 8.48 4.69 -8.04
C GLN A 476 7.80 6.05 -7.87
N VAL A 477 7.59 6.44 -6.61
CA VAL A 477 7.20 7.81 -6.24
C VAL A 477 8.39 8.77 -6.28
N HIS A 478 9.44 8.52 -7.08
CA HIS A 478 10.49 9.46 -7.49
C HIS A 478 10.52 9.67 -9.02
N SER A 479 10.30 8.61 -9.79
CA SER A 479 9.91 8.64 -11.20
C SER A 479 9.44 7.23 -11.61
N LEU A 480 8.52 7.15 -12.57
CA LEU A 480 7.96 5.87 -13.06
C LEU A 480 8.78 5.26 -14.19
N THR A 481 9.40 6.08 -15.04
CA THR A 481 10.03 5.64 -16.29
C THR A 481 11.47 6.11 -16.47
N ALA A 482 11.96 6.96 -15.57
CA ALA A 482 13.30 7.49 -15.72
C ALA A 482 14.38 6.42 -15.55
N GLU A 483 15.40 6.55 -16.39
CA GLU A 483 16.64 5.78 -16.35
C GLU A 483 17.81 6.72 -16.00
N PRO A 484 18.77 6.26 -15.18
CA PRO A 484 19.91 7.08 -14.81
C PRO A 484 20.89 7.23 -15.99
N GLY A 485 21.14 8.46 -16.38
CA GLY A 485 22.28 8.82 -17.22
C GLY A 485 23.59 8.76 -16.45
N ARG A 486 24.73 8.83 -17.16
CA ARG A 486 26.06 8.76 -16.52
C ARG A 486 26.24 9.81 -15.43
N ARG A 487 26.01 11.09 -15.73
CA ARG A 487 26.23 12.24 -14.83
C ARG A 487 24.95 12.95 -14.41
N ASN A 488 23.90 12.20 -14.11
CA ASN A 488 22.62 12.80 -13.76
C ASN A 488 22.70 13.49 -12.38
N ASN A 489 22.43 14.79 -12.43
CA ASN A 489 22.55 15.74 -11.33
C ASN A 489 21.18 16.08 -10.70
N GLY A 490 20.09 15.58 -11.27
CA GLY A 490 18.73 15.65 -10.74
C GLY A 490 17.98 14.35 -11.05
N LEU A 491 16.77 14.20 -10.51
CA LEU A 491 15.91 13.09 -10.93
C LEU A 491 15.58 13.29 -12.42
N PRO A 492 15.67 12.27 -13.28
CA PRO A 492 15.43 12.42 -14.72
C PRO A 492 13.92 12.46 -15.03
N ILE A 493 13.18 13.37 -14.38
CA ILE A 493 11.74 13.53 -14.54
C ILE A 493 11.49 14.08 -15.95
N ARG A 494 10.86 13.28 -16.81
CA ARG A 494 10.40 13.77 -18.11
C ARG A 494 9.08 14.50 -17.90
N GLU A 495 8.90 15.66 -18.54
CA GLU A 495 7.68 16.47 -18.44
C GLU A 495 6.42 15.60 -18.56
N GLY A 496 5.58 15.62 -17.52
CA GLY A 496 4.29 14.95 -17.51
C GLY A 496 4.40 13.48 -17.90
N GLU A 497 5.03 12.67 -17.04
CA GLU A 497 4.93 11.20 -17.04
C GLU A 497 3.46 10.79 -16.83
N CYS A 498 2.62 11.06 -17.83
CA CYS A 498 1.37 10.38 -18.08
C CYS A 498 1.71 8.98 -18.57
N VAL A 499 2.36 8.20 -17.70
CA VAL A 499 2.49 6.76 -17.87
C VAL A 499 1.07 6.28 -18.03
N GLU A 500 0.73 5.95 -19.27
CA GLU A 500 -0.65 5.84 -19.67
C GLU A 500 -1.25 4.78 -18.76
N ILE A 501 -2.32 5.18 -18.12
CA ILE A 501 -3.32 4.46 -17.33
C ILE A 501 -3.50 2.97 -17.76
N GLN A 502 -3.09 2.56 -18.96
CA GLN A 502 -2.96 1.18 -19.47
C GLN A 502 -1.86 0.31 -18.80
N GLU A 503 -0.90 0.88 -18.06
CA GLU A 503 0.41 0.26 -17.74
C GLU A 503 0.53 -0.33 -16.32
N GLY A 504 -0.60 -0.60 -15.66
CA GLY A 504 -0.67 -1.55 -14.53
C GLY A 504 -0.05 -1.15 -13.18
N TRP A 505 0.51 0.05 -13.04
CA TRP A 505 0.92 0.61 -11.73
C TRP A 505 -0.25 0.88 -10.78
N THR A 506 -1.45 0.97 -11.32
CA THR A 506 -2.70 0.90 -10.57
C THR A 506 -3.55 -0.23 -11.10
N GLN A 507 -4.13 -1.04 -10.22
CA GLN A 507 -5.19 -1.96 -10.63
C GLN A 507 -6.29 -1.21 -11.36
N ARG A 508 -6.82 -1.80 -12.43
CA ARG A 508 -7.87 -1.20 -13.24
C ARG A 508 -9.16 -1.97 -13.07
N ALA A 509 -10.28 -1.28 -12.85
CA ALA A 509 -11.59 -1.86 -13.03
C ALA A 509 -11.72 -2.37 -14.49
N ASN A 510 -12.24 -3.57 -14.72
CA ASN A 510 -12.17 -4.21 -16.03
C ASN A 510 -13.47 -4.03 -16.83
N PRO A 511 -13.54 -3.13 -17.82
CA PRO A 511 -14.75 -2.93 -18.59
C PRO A 511 -15.00 -4.04 -19.61
N ASN A 512 -14.05 -4.94 -19.88
CA ASN A 512 -14.35 -6.12 -20.69
C ASN A 512 -15.19 -7.14 -19.90
N GLN A 513 -15.05 -7.16 -18.56
CA GLN A 513 -15.90 -7.97 -17.69
C GLN A 513 -17.24 -7.29 -17.43
N ASN A 514 -17.23 -5.97 -17.20
CA ASN A 514 -18.45 -5.19 -17.00
C ASN A 514 -18.37 -3.84 -17.75
N PRO A 515 -18.75 -3.79 -19.04
CA PRO A 515 -18.62 -2.59 -19.87
C PRO A 515 -19.53 -1.46 -19.43
N ASP A 516 -20.62 -1.81 -18.75
CA ASP A 516 -21.60 -0.87 -18.26
C ASP A 516 -21.16 -0.29 -16.89
N GLY A 517 -20.16 -0.88 -16.23
CA GLY A 517 -19.64 -0.38 -14.96
C GLY A 517 -20.41 -0.88 -13.73
N GLU A 518 -20.02 -0.43 -12.55
CA GLU A 518 -20.45 -1.03 -11.27
C GLU A 518 -21.64 -0.28 -10.65
N THR A 519 -22.62 -1.02 -10.10
CA THR A 519 -23.78 -0.42 -9.41
C THR A 519 -23.75 -0.68 -7.91
N PHE A 520 -23.91 0.37 -7.11
CA PHE A 520 -23.93 0.29 -5.65
C PHE A 520 -25.22 0.92 -5.13
N ASN A 521 -26.13 0.11 -4.57
CA ASN A 521 -27.37 0.62 -3.98
C ASN A 521 -27.28 0.62 -2.45
N LEU A 522 -26.98 1.78 -1.88
CA LEU A 522 -26.85 1.96 -0.43
C LEU A 522 -27.01 3.42 -0.01
N VAL A 523 -27.36 3.60 1.25
CA VAL A 523 -27.24 4.87 1.97
C VAL A 523 -25.87 4.93 2.62
N ILE A 524 -25.13 6.01 2.37
CA ILE A 524 -23.82 6.25 2.95
C ILE A 524 -23.92 7.44 3.90
N ALA A 525 -23.68 7.19 5.18
CA ALA A 525 -23.35 8.22 6.14
C ALA A 525 -21.85 8.16 6.41
N SER A 526 -21.09 9.16 5.97
CA SER A 526 -19.63 9.18 6.12
C SER A 526 -19.09 10.56 6.50
N GLY A 527 -17.84 10.59 6.95
CA GLY A 527 -17.07 11.81 6.97
C GLY A 527 -16.52 12.13 5.57
N ASP A 528 -16.37 13.42 5.27
CA ASP A 528 -15.58 13.88 4.12
C ASP A 528 -14.17 14.26 4.56
N SER A 529 -13.24 14.31 3.61
CA SER A 529 -11.86 14.67 3.93
C SER A 529 -11.75 16.09 4.47
N PRO A 530 -10.86 16.32 5.44
CA PRO A 530 -10.59 17.66 5.93
C PRO A 530 -10.02 18.53 4.80
N PRO A 531 -10.44 19.80 4.68
CA PRO A 531 -9.84 20.72 3.72
C PRO A 531 -8.39 21.04 4.14
N SER A 532 -7.54 21.36 3.17
CA SER A 532 -6.19 21.89 3.40
C SER A 532 -6.10 23.34 2.91
N PRO A 533 -5.09 24.12 3.32
CA PRO A 533 -4.93 25.51 2.88
C PRO A 533 -4.93 25.71 1.35
N THR A 534 -4.53 24.69 0.59
CA THR A 534 -4.44 24.72 -0.88
C THR A 534 -5.47 23.82 -1.57
N GLU A 535 -6.31 23.09 -0.83
CA GLU A 535 -7.28 22.15 -1.35
C GLU A 535 -8.65 22.28 -0.66
N ASN A 536 -9.68 22.59 -1.47
CA ASN A 536 -11.06 22.62 -1.01
C ASN A 536 -11.57 21.20 -0.69
N ASN A 537 -12.59 21.09 0.15
CA ASN A 537 -13.20 19.82 0.53
C ASN A 537 -13.97 19.07 -0.59
N GLY A 538 -13.74 19.40 -1.88
CA GLY A 538 -14.10 18.66 -3.10
C GLY A 538 -15.57 18.24 -3.31
N GLY A 539 -16.49 18.60 -2.43
CA GLY A 539 -17.94 18.40 -2.59
C GLY A 539 -18.36 16.93 -2.58
N VAL A 540 -19.46 16.59 -3.28
CA VAL A 540 -20.04 15.23 -3.33
C VAL A 540 -19.03 14.19 -3.85
N ALA A 541 -18.06 14.61 -4.66
CA ALA A 541 -16.98 13.77 -5.15
C ALA A 541 -16.03 13.26 -4.03
N ASN A 542 -16.04 13.90 -2.85
CA ASN A 542 -15.18 13.56 -1.70
C ASN A 542 -15.87 12.64 -0.68
N PHE A 543 -17.14 12.32 -0.88
CA PHE A 543 -17.89 11.44 0.01
C PHE A 543 -17.53 9.96 -0.15
N VAL A 544 -17.14 9.59 -1.37
CA VAL A 544 -16.86 8.22 -1.78
C VAL A 544 -15.53 8.15 -2.52
N ARG A 545 -14.60 7.39 -1.94
CA ARG A 545 -13.26 7.18 -2.47
C ARG A 545 -13.17 5.93 -3.36
N TYR A 546 -12.09 5.87 -4.12
CA TYR A 546 -11.72 4.78 -5.01
C TYR A 546 -10.22 4.57 -4.92
N LEU A 547 -9.76 3.31 -4.94
CA LEU A 547 -8.35 2.91 -4.82
C LEU A 547 -7.81 2.20 -6.06
N GLU A 548 -8.52 2.32 -7.17
CA GLU A 548 -8.19 1.69 -8.43
C GLU A 548 -8.42 2.67 -9.58
N ASN A 549 -8.02 2.24 -10.76
CA ASN A 549 -8.15 2.96 -11.99
C ASN A 549 -9.46 2.63 -12.70
N TRP A 550 -10.35 3.61 -12.71
CA TRP A 550 -11.64 3.52 -13.35
C TRP A 550 -11.68 4.22 -14.71
N ARG A 551 -10.57 4.36 -15.41
CA ARG A 551 -10.59 4.87 -16.79
C ARG A 551 -10.88 3.76 -17.79
N GLN A 552 -11.36 4.12 -18.97
CA GLN A 552 -11.48 3.19 -20.09
C GLN A 552 -10.08 2.76 -20.61
N PRO A 553 -9.92 1.54 -21.15
CA PRO A 553 -8.70 1.11 -21.81
C PRO A 553 -8.46 1.97 -23.06
N GLY A 554 -7.23 2.47 -23.25
CA GLY A 554 -6.92 3.38 -24.36
C GLY A 554 -6.89 4.84 -23.96
N GLY A 555 -7.44 5.19 -22.79
CA GLY A 555 -7.42 6.56 -22.28
C GLY A 555 -6.03 6.98 -21.80
N SER A 556 -5.59 8.17 -22.24
CA SER A 556 -4.42 8.86 -21.68
C SER A 556 -4.77 9.57 -20.37
N CYS A 557 -3.79 10.02 -19.57
CA CYS A 557 -4.07 10.85 -18.38
C CYS A 557 -4.72 12.21 -18.68
N ARG A 558 -4.82 12.58 -19.98
CA ARG A 558 -5.55 13.75 -20.46
C ARG A 558 -6.98 13.41 -20.87
N GLU A 559 -7.26 12.15 -21.18
CA GLU A 559 -8.59 11.65 -21.50
C GLU A 559 -9.30 11.17 -20.23
N THR A 560 -10.50 11.69 -20.00
CA THR A 560 -11.21 11.49 -18.73
C THR A 560 -12.33 10.47 -18.81
N ASP A 561 -12.42 9.69 -19.89
CA ASP A 561 -13.50 8.73 -20.06
C ASP A 561 -13.39 7.62 -19.00
N GLY A 562 -14.28 7.72 -18.01
CA GLY A 562 -14.36 6.81 -16.89
C GLY A 562 -15.28 5.63 -17.19
N ILE A 563 -14.90 4.45 -16.71
CA ILE A 563 -15.80 3.33 -16.45
C ILE A 563 -16.88 3.86 -15.50
N PRO A 564 -18.18 3.62 -15.79
CA PRO A 564 -19.24 4.12 -14.92
C PRO A 564 -19.22 3.50 -13.53
N ALA A 565 -19.56 4.29 -12.52
CA ALA A 565 -19.95 3.79 -11.21
C ALA A 565 -21.28 4.46 -10.83
N ARG A 566 -22.35 3.68 -10.77
CA ARG A 566 -23.68 4.13 -10.35
C ARG A 566 -23.80 3.95 -8.84
N ILE A 567 -24.13 5.04 -8.16
CA ILE A 567 -24.39 5.05 -6.72
C ILE A 567 -25.85 5.45 -6.56
N SER A 568 -26.71 4.47 -6.24
CA SER A 568 -28.14 4.72 -6.03
C SER A 568 -28.46 4.73 -4.54
N GLY A 569 -28.88 5.88 -4.01
CA GLY A 569 -29.22 6.01 -2.59
C GLY A 569 -28.99 7.42 -2.06
N SER A 570 -28.79 7.54 -0.75
CA SER A 570 -28.60 8.83 -0.07
C SER A 570 -27.19 8.97 0.48
N LEU A 571 -26.64 10.18 0.42
CA LEU A 571 -25.35 10.54 0.98
C LEU A 571 -25.57 11.53 2.13
N ILE A 572 -25.09 11.20 3.33
CA ILE A 572 -25.28 11.99 4.55
C ILE A 572 -23.90 12.30 5.16
N GLN A 573 -23.56 13.58 5.27
CA GLN A 573 -22.30 13.99 5.86
C GLN A 573 -22.55 14.21 7.34
N PHE A 574 -21.76 13.61 8.21
CA PHE A 574 -21.93 13.83 9.66
C PHE A 574 -20.67 14.28 10.38
N LYS A 575 -19.48 14.17 9.76
CA LYS A 575 -18.20 14.64 10.33
C LYS A 575 -17.14 14.87 9.26
N ARG A 576 -15.93 15.24 9.71
CA ARG A 576 -14.69 15.06 8.93
C ARG A 576 -14.13 13.67 9.21
N SER A 577 -13.62 13.02 8.17
CA SER A 577 -12.96 11.73 8.30
C SER A 577 -11.65 11.87 9.07
N ALA A 578 -11.40 10.95 10.01
CA ALA A 578 -10.14 10.84 10.74
C ALA A 578 -9.10 10.01 9.99
N TYR A 579 -9.54 9.16 9.05
CA TYR A 579 -8.68 8.22 8.32
C TYR A 579 -8.47 8.60 6.84
N ASP A 580 -9.49 9.12 6.16
CA ASP A 580 -9.42 9.62 4.78
C ASP A 580 -8.99 11.09 4.75
N THR A 581 -7.78 11.33 5.27
CA THR A 581 -7.15 12.65 5.39
C THR A 581 -6.21 12.97 4.24
N ALA A 582 -5.99 12.02 3.32
CA ALA A 582 -5.09 12.19 2.20
C ALA A 582 -5.64 13.25 1.21
N PRO A 583 -4.79 14.22 0.79
CA PRO A 583 -5.19 15.22 -0.19
C PRO A 583 -5.41 14.58 -1.58
N PHE A 584 -6.22 15.19 -2.45
CA PHE A 584 -6.26 14.79 -3.88
C PHE A 584 -5.07 15.34 -4.65
N TRP A 585 -4.47 16.41 -4.14
CA TRP A 585 -3.31 17.07 -4.71
C TRP A 585 -2.12 16.90 -3.77
N HIS A 586 -1.10 16.21 -4.24
CA HIS A 586 0.12 15.99 -3.46
C HIS A 586 1.03 17.22 -3.40
N GLY A 587 0.77 18.21 -4.26
CA GLY A 587 1.50 19.47 -4.30
C GLY A 587 0.55 20.66 -4.36
N SER A 588 0.96 21.74 -3.68
CA SER A 588 0.45 23.09 -3.90
C SER A 588 0.40 23.38 -5.41
N GLN A 589 -0.58 24.16 -5.90
CA GLN A 589 -0.50 24.69 -7.27
C GLN A 589 0.77 25.53 -7.48
N ASN A 590 1.40 25.99 -6.39
CA ASN A 590 2.70 26.66 -6.36
C ASN A 590 3.87 25.71 -6.10
N ALA A 591 3.69 24.39 -6.15
CA ALA A 591 4.75 23.39 -6.01
C ALA A 591 6.01 23.70 -6.83
N PRO A 592 5.93 24.30 -8.04
CA PRO A 592 7.11 24.76 -8.79
C PRO A 592 7.91 25.91 -8.17
N ASN A 593 7.61 26.33 -6.93
CA ASN A 593 8.37 27.31 -6.14
C ASN A 593 8.53 26.86 -4.67
N GLU A 594 8.19 25.61 -4.35
CA GLU A 594 8.16 25.09 -2.97
C GLU A 594 9.16 23.94 -2.82
N ILE A 595 10.04 24.08 -1.83
CA ILE A 595 10.97 23.04 -1.39
C ILE A 595 10.16 21.89 -0.78
N VAL A 596 10.30 20.69 -1.34
CA VAL A 596 9.61 19.50 -0.81
C VAL A 596 10.61 18.69 0.01
N PRO A 597 10.38 18.53 1.33
CA PRO A 597 11.20 17.65 2.15
C PRO A 597 10.91 16.18 1.83
N SER A 598 11.96 15.40 1.58
CA SER A 598 11.90 13.95 1.45
C SER A 598 11.95 13.28 2.83
N ARG A 599 11.23 12.18 3.01
CA ARG A 599 11.34 11.31 4.20
C ARG A 599 12.74 10.70 4.37
N PHE A 600 13.59 10.80 3.36
CA PHE A 600 14.98 10.35 3.39
C PHE A 600 15.98 11.47 3.75
N GLY A 601 15.49 12.58 4.31
CA GLY A 601 16.36 13.63 4.87
C GLY A 601 17.02 14.56 3.84
N TYR A 602 16.48 14.65 2.63
CA TYR A 602 16.95 15.61 1.61
C TYR A 602 15.79 16.43 1.05
N GLN A 603 16.12 17.59 0.49
CA GLN A 603 15.15 18.50 -0.11
C GLN A 603 15.18 18.35 -1.63
N ILE A 604 14.02 18.47 -2.27
CA ILE A 604 13.89 18.54 -3.73
C ILE A 604 13.37 19.93 -4.07
N ASP A 605 14.17 20.72 -4.79
CA ASP A 605 13.78 22.03 -5.31
C ASP A 605 13.36 21.99 -6.79
N ASP A 606 13.17 23.14 -7.41
CA ASP A 606 12.71 23.25 -8.80
C ASP A 606 13.82 22.98 -9.82
N ASP A 607 15.07 23.35 -9.51
CA ASP A 607 16.22 23.06 -10.37
C ASP A 607 16.48 21.55 -10.44
N ASP A 608 16.20 20.83 -9.34
CA ASP A 608 16.31 19.38 -9.22
C ASP A 608 15.24 18.59 -9.98
N ARG A 609 14.08 19.20 -10.26
CA ARG A 609 12.94 18.58 -10.95
C ARG A 609 12.99 18.72 -12.47
N GLY A 610 13.90 19.53 -12.99
CA GLY A 610 13.91 19.96 -14.40
C GLY A 610 12.76 20.93 -14.72
N ASN A 611 12.70 21.43 -15.96
CA ASN A 611 11.72 22.44 -16.42
C ASN A 611 10.23 22.03 -16.35
N GLY A 612 9.89 20.91 -15.71
CA GLY A 612 8.53 20.39 -15.60
C GLY A 612 7.69 21.13 -14.56
N SER A 613 6.59 21.76 -14.98
CA SER A 613 5.68 22.55 -14.13
C SER A 613 4.76 21.75 -13.20
N PHE A 614 5.07 20.49 -12.90
CA PHE A 614 4.21 19.62 -12.09
C PHE A 614 5.04 18.74 -11.15
N MET A 615 4.46 18.38 -10.01
CA MET A 615 5.08 17.39 -9.13
C MET A 615 5.28 16.04 -9.89
N PRO A 616 6.36 15.30 -9.59
CA PRO A 616 6.83 14.19 -10.43
C PRO A 616 5.90 12.96 -10.56
N TYR A 617 4.81 12.87 -9.78
CA TYR A 617 3.85 11.73 -9.83
C TYR A 617 2.47 12.13 -10.34
N ALA A 618 2.34 13.35 -10.84
CA ALA A 618 1.08 13.87 -11.27
C ALA A 618 0.65 13.23 -12.60
N ALA A 619 -0.59 12.72 -12.67
CA ALA A 619 -1.33 12.79 -13.93
C ALA A 619 -1.21 14.23 -14.47
N ALA A 620 -1.19 14.46 -15.79
CA ALA A 620 -0.96 15.74 -16.50
C ALA A 620 -1.56 17.05 -15.92
N SER A 621 -2.41 16.95 -14.90
CA SER A 621 -3.03 18.04 -14.15
C SER A 621 -2.48 18.29 -12.73
N GLY A 622 -1.56 17.50 -12.14
CA GLY A 622 -1.12 17.66 -10.73
C GLY A 622 -1.77 16.67 -9.73
N ARG A 623 -2.66 15.79 -10.21
CA ARG A 623 -3.44 14.84 -9.40
C ARG A 623 -2.67 13.55 -9.13
N LEU A 624 -2.90 12.95 -7.96
CA LEU A 624 -2.30 11.68 -7.56
C LEU A 624 -2.69 10.52 -8.49
N PRO A 625 -1.76 9.61 -8.84
CA PRO A 625 -2.01 8.50 -9.74
C PRO A 625 -2.84 7.39 -9.07
N TYR A 626 -2.90 7.34 -7.73
CA TYR A 626 -3.79 6.41 -7.02
C TYR A 626 -5.28 6.77 -7.13
N TYR A 627 -5.61 7.99 -7.58
CA TYR A 627 -6.99 8.46 -7.65
C TYR A 627 -7.42 8.73 -9.09
N MET A 628 -7.91 7.66 -9.72
CA MET A 628 -8.47 7.67 -11.07
C MET A 628 -9.95 7.32 -11.00
N ALA A 629 -10.74 8.32 -10.60
CA ALA A 629 -12.16 8.13 -10.31
C ALA A 629 -13.00 7.72 -11.53
N PRO A 630 -14.08 6.96 -11.31
CA PRO A 630 -15.02 6.57 -12.36
C PRO A 630 -15.82 7.77 -12.86
N LYS A 631 -16.58 7.51 -13.94
CA LYS A 631 -17.71 8.36 -14.30
C LYS A 631 -18.83 8.10 -13.29
N ARG A 632 -18.88 8.91 -12.23
CA ARG A 632 -19.84 8.75 -11.13
C ARG A 632 -21.23 9.17 -11.57
N ARG A 633 -22.21 8.31 -11.28
CA ARG A 633 -23.62 8.54 -11.57
C ARG A 633 -24.38 8.41 -10.27
N TYR A 634 -24.55 9.54 -9.60
CA TYR A 634 -25.36 9.61 -8.40
C TYR A 634 -26.81 9.61 -8.82
N GLY A 635 -27.58 8.68 -8.30
CA GLY A 635 -28.99 8.57 -8.61
C GLY A 635 -29.82 8.24 -7.39
N PHE A 636 -31.10 8.57 -7.49
CA PHE A 636 -32.11 7.97 -6.63
C PHE A 636 -33.04 7.24 -7.59
N ASP A 637 -33.25 5.94 -7.39
CA ASP A 637 -34.31 5.22 -8.07
C ASP A 637 -35.56 5.52 -7.24
N VAL A 638 -36.41 6.42 -7.73
CA VAL A 638 -37.37 7.22 -6.95
C VAL A 638 -38.68 6.50 -6.74
N ALA A 639 -38.65 5.21 -6.37
CA ALA A 639 -39.80 4.73 -5.62
C ALA A 639 -39.76 5.51 -4.30
N LEU A 640 -40.72 6.40 -4.08
CA LEU A 640 -41.20 6.74 -2.74
C LEU A 640 -41.68 5.44 -2.11
N LEU A 641 -40.74 4.57 -1.74
CA LEU A 641 -41.02 3.47 -0.87
C LEU A 641 -41.52 4.16 0.38
N THR A 642 -42.79 3.97 0.68
CA THR A 642 -43.33 4.25 2.01
C THR A 642 -42.77 3.18 2.93
N GLN A 643 -41.44 3.17 3.08
CA GLN A 643 -40.78 2.52 4.18
C GLN A 643 -40.99 3.43 5.38
N LEU A 644 -41.42 2.84 6.49
CA LEU A 644 -41.22 3.52 7.76
C LEU A 644 -39.72 3.85 7.84
N PRO A 645 -39.35 5.10 8.21
CA PRO A 645 -37.95 5.46 8.33
C PRO A 645 -37.26 4.38 9.14
N ASP A 646 -36.08 3.95 8.69
CA ASP A 646 -35.28 3.07 9.54
C ASP A 646 -35.01 3.78 10.88
N LEU A 647 -34.69 3.00 11.90
CA LEU A 647 -34.54 3.53 13.26
C LEU A 647 -33.55 4.72 13.28
N PHE A 648 -32.49 4.64 12.47
CA PHE A 648 -31.50 5.70 12.31
C PHE A 648 -32.09 7.00 11.73
N SER A 649 -32.82 6.92 10.62
CA SER A 649 -33.46 8.06 9.96
C SER A 649 -34.63 8.64 10.78
N GLY A 650 -35.33 7.80 11.54
CA GLY A 650 -36.37 8.21 12.47
C GLY A 650 -35.83 9.07 13.63
N LEU A 651 -34.62 8.78 14.09
CA LEU A 651 -33.94 9.54 15.15
C LEU A 651 -33.53 10.96 14.70
N PHE A 652 -33.34 11.22 13.40
CA PHE A 652 -33.08 12.57 12.89
C PHE A 652 -34.33 13.44 12.73
N THR A 653 -35.51 12.83 12.69
CA THR A 653 -36.79 13.54 12.44
C THR A 653 -37.60 13.81 13.70
N THR A 654 -37.16 13.27 14.85
CA THR A 654 -37.80 13.48 16.14
C THR A 654 -36.86 14.29 17.06
N PRO A 655 -37.35 15.37 17.70
CA PRO A 655 -36.56 16.06 18.73
C PRO A 655 -36.19 15.06 19.83
N SER A 656 -34.91 15.04 20.22
CA SER A 656 -34.42 14.15 21.28
C SER A 656 -35.29 14.30 22.53
N ALA A 657 -36.05 13.26 22.84
CA ALA A 657 -36.98 13.20 23.96
C ALA A 657 -36.46 12.24 25.02
N GLY A 658 -35.17 12.35 25.40
CA GLY A 658 -34.59 11.55 26.47
C GLY A 658 -33.12 11.15 26.23
N ASP A 659 -32.60 10.38 27.20
CA ASP A 659 -31.32 9.69 27.09
C ASP A 659 -31.31 8.77 25.86
N PRO A 660 -30.14 8.53 25.22
CA PRO A 660 -30.04 7.71 24.03
C PRO A 660 -30.52 6.27 24.29
N ASP A 661 -31.42 5.79 23.45
CA ASP A 661 -31.85 4.40 23.44
C ASP A 661 -30.72 3.50 22.90
N GLU A 662 -29.98 2.83 23.78
CA GLU A 662 -28.96 1.84 23.40
C GLU A 662 -29.61 0.49 23.05
N PHE A 663 -29.90 0.27 21.77
CA PHE A 663 -30.31 -1.04 21.25
C PHE A 663 -29.18 -1.73 20.49
N PHE A 664 -28.00 -1.85 21.11
CA PHE A 664 -26.98 -2.76 20.61
C PHE A 664 -27.39 -4.18 21.00
N ARG A 665 -27.96 -4.93 20.04
CA ARG A 665 -27.98 -6.39 20.17
C ARG A 665 -26.69 -6.89 19.56
N GLU A 666 -25.76 -7.33 20.40
CA GLU A 666 -24.66 -8.16 19.94
C GLU A 666 -25.26 -9.43 19.32
N VAL A 667 -25.14 -9.54 18.01
CA VAL A 667 -25.65 -10.69 17.26
C VAL A 667 -24.58 -11.76 17.37
N SER A 668 -24.93 -12.92 17.95
CA SER A 668 -23.99 -14.05 18.05
C SER A 668 -23.42 -14.39 16.67
N ARG A 669 -22.17 -14.87 16.63
CA ARG A 669 -21.55 -15.42 15.41
C ARG A 669 -22.36 -16.60 14.82
N ASP A 670 -23.19 -17.24 15.65
CA ASP A 670 -24.09 -18.33 15.26
C ASP A 670 -25.43 -17.85 14.66
N ASP A 671 -25.68 -16.54 14.60
CA ASP A 671 -26.86 -16.00 13.93
C ASP A 671 -26.74 -16.26 12.42
N SER A 672 -27.80 -16.81 11.82
CA SER A 672 -27.78 -17.24 10.42
C SER A 672 -27.45 -16.11 9.43
N TRP A 673 -27.72 -14.85 9.79
CA TRP A 673 -27.31 -13.69 8.99
C TRP A 673 -25.79 -13.46 9.05
N VAL A 674 -25.19 -13.60 10.24
CA VAL A 674 -23.74 -13.49 10.43
C VAL A 674 -23.02 -14.69 9.82
N GLU A 675 -23.58 -15.89 9.96
CA GLU A 675 -23.07 -17.12 9.34
C GLU A 675 -23.04 -16.98 7.81
N THR A 676 -24.09 -16.43 7.18
CA THR A 676 -24.11 -16.23 5.72
C THR A 676 -22.97 -15.32 5.26
N LEU A 677 -22.64 -14.27 6.02
CA LEU A 677 -21.54 -13.36 5.73
C LEU A 677 -20.17 -13.99 6.01
N LEU A 678 -20.02 -14.73 7.12
CA LEU A 678 -18.77 -15.37 7.54
C LEU A 678 -18.42 -16.64 6.76
N CYS A 679 -19.44 -17.37 6.30
CA CYS A 679 -19.32 -18.62 5.55
C CYS A 679 -19.55 -18.46 4.04
N ALA A 680 -19.75 -17.24 3.55
CA ALA A 680 -19.86 -17.00 2.13
C ALA A 680 -18.66 -17.60 1.40
N LYS A 681 -18.89 -18.27 0.26
CA LYS A 681 -17.83 -18.86 -0.55
C LYS A 681 -17.58 -18.03 -1.81
N ASP A 682 -16.35 -17.99 -2.26
CA ASP A 682 -15.99 -17.45 -3.58
C ASP A 682 -16.48 -18.37 -4.71
N ASP A 683 -16.31 -17.89 -5.94
CA ASP A 683 -16.63 -18.58 -7.19
C ASP A 683 -15.85 -19.90 -7.40
N LYS A 684 -14.77 -20.09 -6.63
CA LYS A 684 -13.94 -21.30 -6.61
C LYS A 684 -14.28 -22.24 -5.45
N GLY A 685 -15.29 -21.90 -4.63
CA GLY A 685 -15.77 -22.69 -3.50
C GLY A 685 -14.94 -22.53 -2.22
N ASN A 686 -13.99 -21.60 -2.16
CA ASN A 686 -13.24 -21.27 -0.96
C ASN A 686 -14.06 -20.35 -0.07
N LEU A 687 -13.87 -20.42 1.24
CA LEU A 687 -14.52 -19.49 2.16
C LEU A 687 -13.95 -18.09 1.93
N ALA A 688 -14.83 -17.13 1.71
CA ALA A 688 -14.48 -15.73 1.48
C ALA A 688 -13.72 -15.21 2.71
N VAL A 689 -14.24 -15.47 3.92
CA VAL A 689 -13.60 -15.11 5.19
C VAL A 689 -12.86 -16.32 5.76
N ASN A 690 -11.87 -16.10 6.65
CA ASN A 690 -11.09 -17.19 7.23
C ASN A 690 -12.01 -18.27 7.81
N GLY A 691 -11.87 -19.51 7.32
CA GLY A 691 -12.77 -20.60 7.62
C GLY A 691 -12.83 -21.03 9.09
N ARG A 692 -11.93 -20.52 9.93
CA ARG A 692 -12.01 -20.63 11.39
C ARG A 692 -13.25 -19.92 11.96
N TYR A 693 -13.76 -18.89 11.30
CA TYR A 693 -14.96 -18.15 11.70
C TYR A 693 -16.26 -18.77 11.18
N CYS A 694 -16.17 -19.79 10.32
CA CYS A 694 -17.29 -20.51 9.74
C CYS A 694 -17.59 -21.85 10.45
N ARG A 695 -16.86 -22.18 11.53
CA ARG A 695 -17.06 -23.43 12.28
C ARG A 695 -17.73 -23.15 13.61
N LYS A 696 -18.80 -23.91 13.88
CA LYS A 696 -19.42 -24.09 15.20
C LYS A 696 -18.42 -24.54 16.25
#